data_AF-B0R4D3-F1
#
_entry.id   AF-B0R4D3-F1
#
_cell.length_a   1.000
_cell.length_b   1.000
_cell.length_c   1.000
_cell.angle_alpha   90.00
_cell.angle_beta   90.00
_cell.angle_gamma   90.00
#
_symmetry.space_group_name_H-M   'P 1'
#
loop_
_entity.id
_entity.type
_entity.pdbx_description
1 polymer ?
#
loop_
_entity_poly.entity_id
_entity_poly.type
_entity_poly.pdbx_seq_one_letter_code
_entity_poly.pdbx_strand_id
1 'polypeptide(L)'
;MTSFQSTLDDDEDGIAEELAASQREISVAEFFEKNKHMLGFDSGARGLVTAVKEAVDNALDATEEAGILPDIYVEISEGRDYYTLIVEDNGPGITNAQIPKIFGKLLYGSRFHAREQSRGQQGIGISAAVLYSQLTSGKPVRIESRTQDSETANVYELIIDTDTNEPEISAETEVSAAKSDLRGTHGTRIEMALDANMRARGQLHDYIKHTAVVNPHARIELQEPGGELKSERAEEASLPAETDEILPHPHGVELGTLIKMLAETDSHSVSGFLQSEFTRVGSKTATGIIDAFRDEHFGREMRWRPPADADLEATVADAVANKDATHTAVFARTVADAVRDADSIAPAELGALVADAAADAQDDTGTSFGETVQANVVAAVRDALTSDRVADVLGPVDEATTVQKDDATVRGLAERIAAKFESGGDTDRVTRDTLDEYVFRAAENTAEYADATIGETARENVADALWARMATVPDDPPNTSALADDRDAASDLLAAMASVNVMAPPTSCLSPIEADQLEAGLRTEFDADFYAAATRDADVHGGDPFIVEAGIAYGGDIDSEGGVQLMRFANRVPLVYQRGACATTDVLGDIGWRNYNLSQPGGSGLPQGPAVIMVHVASTNVPFTSESKDAIANVPEIEAEIELAVREAARELKSFLQKRQSMRKRQQKQDVIMDILPTMAEKVGELTGRGGVDVSDSLARIMNNVLVERARSDDGQTVTLRVENHGTGSVDVDVTDIVSAEPDGVGDDASVVAMDDEYFVKWTPAVAGDDAAELTYSVDADADCELSVSGVADARLTVSEADT
;
A
#
# COMPACT_ATOMS: atom_id res chain seq x y z
N MET A 1 -45.99 1.26 37.08
CA MET A 1 -45.67 0.38 38.22
C MET A 1 -44.68 -0.63 37.71
N THR A 2 -43.39 -0.43 37.99
CA THR A 2 -42.37 -1.47 37.84
C THR A 2 -42.60 -2.48 38.96
N SER A 3 -42.88 -3.71 38.56
CA SER A 3 -43.36 -4.80 39.39
C SER A 3 -42.22 -5.43 40.20
N PHE A 4 -42.41 -5.40 41.51
CA PHE A 4 -41.88 -6.30 42.56
C PHE A 4 -40.36 -6.47 42.66
N GLN A 5 -39.76 -5.61 43.49
CA GLN A 5 -38.93 -6.10 44.60
C GLN A 5 -39.80 -7.09 45.40
N SER A 6 -39.68 -8.37 45.06
CA SER A 6 -40.19 -9.46 45.90
C SER A 6 -39.50 -9.37 47.26
N THR A 7 -40.29 -9.66 48.28
CA THR A 7 -39.95 -9.66 49.69
C THR A 7 -38.61 -10.33 49.96
N LEU A 8 -37.77 -9.63 50.73
CA LEU A 8 -36.60 -10.16 51.43
C LEU A 8 -37.09 -11.24 52.41
N ASP A 9 -37.23 -12.47 51.94
CA ASP A 9 -37.25 -13.62 52.83
C ASP A 9 -35.79 -14.03 53.06
N ASP A 10 -35.42 -14.14 54.34
CA ASP A 10 -34.07 -14.35 54.88
C ASP A 10 -33.48 -15.75 54.56
N ASP A 11 -33.46 -16.18 53.30
CA ASP A 11 -32.86 -17.46 52.88
C ASP A 11 -31.59 -17.23 52.02
N GLU A 12 -30.47 -17.11 52.75
CA GLU A 12 -29.05 -17.47 52.51
C GLU A 12 -28.28 -17.26 51.19
N ASP A 13 -28.89 -16.88 50.06
CA ASP A 13 -28.08 -16.54 48.88
C ASP A 13 -27.68 -15.05 48.91
N GLY A 14 -26.37 -14.78 49.04
CA GLY A 14 -25.84 -13.43 49.08
C GLY A 14 -26.09 -12.66 47.78
N ILE A 15 -26.09 -11.32 47.87
CA ILE A 15 -26.26 -10.42 46.72
C ILE A 15 -25.27 -10.77 45.59
N ALA A 16 -24.07 -11.27 45.93
CA ALA A 16 -23.07 -11.69 44.96
C ALA A 16 -23.49 -12.94 44.18
N GLU A 17 -24.08 -13.94 44.83
CA GLU A 17 -24.63 -15.15 44.21
C GLU A 17 -25.82 -14.83 43.30
N GLU A 18 -26.70 -13.91 43.74
CA GLU A 18 -27.82 -13.42 42.92
C GLU A 18 -27.33 -12.68 41.67
N LEU A 19 -26.34 -11.79 41.82
CA LEU A 19 -25.71 -11.09 40.70
C LEU A 19 -24.96 -12.05 39.76
N ALA A 20 -24.27 -13.06 40.30
CA ALA A 20 -23.58 -14.06 39.50
C ALA A 20 -24.57 -14.90 38.68
N ALA A 21 -25.71 -15.28 39.24
CA ALA A 21 -26.77 -15.98 38.53
C ALA A 21 -27.42 -15.13 37.41
N SER A 22 -27.27 -13.80 37.46
CA SER A 22 -27.74 -12.88 36.43
C SER A 22 -26.76 -12.67 35.27
N GLN A 23 -25.49 -13.07 35.42
CA GLN A 23 -24.49 -12.99 34.35
C GLN A 23 -24.87 -13.96 33.23
N ARG A 24 -24.87 -13.48 31.98
CA ARG A 24 -25.19 -14.28 30.80
C ARG A 24 -24.16 -14.01 29.71
N GLU A 25 -23.69 -15.08 29.09
CA GLU A 25 -22.97 -15.02 27.82
C GLU A 25 -23.98 -14.82 26.68
N ILE A 26 -23.56 -14.11 25.63
CA ILE A 26 -24.36 -13.92 24.41
C ILE A 26 -23.56 -14.44 23.22
N SER A 27 -24.24 -15.00 22.24
CA SER A 27 -23.57 -15.50 21.04
C SER A 27 -23.07 -14.35 20.16
N VAL A 28 -22.20 -14.64 19.19
CA VAL A 28 -21.74 -13.68 18.18
C VAL A 28 -22.91 -13.11 17.37
N ALA A 29 -23.84 -13.97 16.97
CA ALA A 29 -25.03 -13.55 16.22
C ALA A 29 -25.94 -12.64 17.06
N GLU A 30 -26.15 -12.97 18.34
CA GLU A 30 -26.92 -12.14 19.29
C GLU A 30 -26.23 -10.78 19.55
N PHE A 31 -24.91 -10.76 19.63
CA PHE A 31 -24.14 -9.53 19.75
C PHE A 31 -24.37 -8.58 18.56
N PHE A 32 -24.30 -9.11 17.33
CA PHE A 32 -24.51 -8.32 16.12
C PHE A 32 -25.99 -7.96 15.90
N GLU A 33 -26.93 -8.80 16.33
CA GLU A 33 -28.35 -8.46 16.36
C GLU A 33 -28.60 -7.19 17.20
N LYS A 34 -27.96 -7.09 18.37
CA LYS A 34 -28.07 -5.91 19.24
C LYS A 34 -27.30 -4.70 18.69
N ASN A 35 -26.26 -4.92 17.89
CA ASN A 35 -25.33 -3.89 17.41
C ASN A 35 -25.28 -3.76 15.88
N LYS A 36 -26.43 -3.76 15.21
CA LYS A 36 -26.57 -3.71 13.73
C LYS A 36 -25.76 -2.60 13.03
N HIS A 37 -25.56 -1.49 13.73
CA HIS A 37 -24.82 -0.33 13.21
C HIS A 37 -23.32 -0.60 13.00
N MET A 38 -22.72 -1.54 13.75
CA MET A 38 -21.31 -1.91 13.56
C MET A 38 -21.07 -2.62 12.23
N LEU A 39 -22.10 -3.27 11.68
CA LEU A 39 -22.07 -3.98 10.40
C LEU A 39 -22.54 -3.10 9.23
N GLY A 40 -22.80 -1.80 9.46
CA GLY A 40 -23.31 -0.89 8.43
C GLY A 40 -24.80 -1.06 8.09
N PHE A 41 -25.59 -1.71 8.96
CA PHE A 41 -27.03 -1.91 8.80
C PHE A 41 -27.87 -0.93 9.66
N ASP A 42 -27.44 0.34 9.70
CA ASP A 42 -27.99 1.39 10.57
C ASP A 42 -29.40 1.87 10.14
N SER A 43 -29.73 1.72 8.86
CA SER A 43 -31.01 2.17 8.29
C SER A 43 -31.40 1.30 7.09
N GLY A 44 -32.69 1.19 6.78
CA GLY A 44 -33.15 0.41 5.62
C GLY A 44 -32.61 0.89 4.26
N ALA A 45 -32.18 2.15 4.14
CA ALA A 45 -31.56 2.66 2.93
C ALA A 45 -30.10 2.19 2.80
N ARG A 46 -29.33 2.34 3.87
CA ARG A 46 -27.92 1.90 3.93
C ARG A 46 -27.83 0.38 3.91
N GLY A 47 -28.66 -0.31 4.69
CA GLY A 47 -28.67 -1.77 4.79
C GLY A 47 -28.92 -2.46 3.46
N LEU A 48 -29.72 -1.87 2.56
CA LEU A 48 -29.88 -2.41 1.20
C LEU A 48 -28.58 -2.30 0.39
N VAL A 49 -27.91 -1.15 0.42
CA VAL A 49 -26.63 -0.94 -0.27
C VAL A 49 -25.56 -1.87 0.29
N THR A 50 -25.47 -1.99 1.61
CA THR A 50 -24.55 -2.92 2.28
C THR A 50 -24.85 -4.37 1.88
N ALA A 51 -26.11 -4.81 1.88
CA ALA A 51 -26.47 -6.17 1.47
C ALA A 51 -26.10 -6.48 0.01
N VAL A 52 -26.36 -5.53 -0.91
CA VAL A 52 -25.93 -5.65 -2.31
C VAL A 52 -24.42 -5.74 -2.40
N LYS A 53 -23.71 -4.84 -1.71
CA LYS A 53 -22.25 -4.81 -1.66
C LYS A 53 -21.67 -6.16 -1.24
N GLU A 54 -22.07 -6.67 -0.08
CA GLU A 54 -21.51 -7.93 0.45
C GLU A 54 -21.82 -9.14 -0.44
N ALA A 55 -22.97 -9.16 -1.11
CA ALA A 55 -23.35 -10.24 -2.02
C ALA A 55 -22.59 -10.16 -3.36
N VAL A 56 -22.43 -8.96 -3.93
CA VAL A 56 -21.70 -8.75 -5.19
C VAL A 56 -20.19 -8.97 -4.98
N ASP A 57 -19.62 -8.48 -3.88
CA ASP A 57 -18.19 -8.67 -3.58
C ASP A 57 -17.86 -10.18 -3.46
N ASN A 58 -18.72 -10.96 -2.79
CA ASN A 58 -18.58 -12.42 -2.71
C ASN A 58 -18.74 -13.13 -4.06
N ALA A 59 -19.64 -12.64 -4.91
CA ALA A 59 -19.83 -13.18 -6.26
C ALA A 59 -18.61 -12.94 -7.16
N LEU A 60 -18.00 -11.75 -7.08
CA LEU A 60 -16.75 -11.41 -7.77
C LEU A 60 -15.61 -12.31 -7.29
N ASP A 61 -15.47 -12.47 -5.98
CA ASP A 61 -14.44 -13.33 -5.39
C ASP A 61 -14.56 -14.78 -5.88
N ALA A 62 -15.76 -15.35 -5.84
CA ALA A 62 -15.99 -16.75 -6.24
C ALA A 62 -15.75 -17.00 -7.74
N THR A 63 -16.06 -16.03 -8.59
CA THR A 63 -15.86 -16.13 -10.04
C THR A 63 -14.37 -16.00 -10.41
N GLU A 64 -13.67 -15.04 -9.80
CA GLU A 64 -12.23 -14.82 -9.99
C GLU A 64 -11.40 -16.03 -9.54
N GLU A 65 -11.69 -16.60 -8.36
CA GLU A 65 -11.01 -17.80 -7.86
C GLU A 65 -11.16 -19.01 -8.79
N ALA A 66 -12.30 -19.11 -9.49
CA ALA A 66 -12.56 -20.20 -10.40
C ALA A 66 -12.02 -19.95 -11.82
N GLY A 67 -11.36 -18.82 -12.07
CA GLY A 67 -10.92 -18.42 -13.40
C GLY A 67 -12.07 -18.15 -14.37
N ILE A 68 -13.24 -17.77 -13.86
CA ILE A 68 -14.46 -17.51 -14.64
C ILE A 68 -14.66 -16.00 -14.74
N LEU A 69 -14.91 -15.49 -15.96
CA LEU A 69 -15.28 -14.08 -16.12
C LEU A 69 -16.62 -13.81 -15.40
N PRO A 70 -16.66 -12.87 -14.43
CA PRO A 70 -17.86 -12.62 -13.64
C PRO A 70 -19.01 -12.14 -14.51
N ASP A 71 -20.19 -12.74 -14.29
CA ASP A 71 -21.47 -12.27 -14.79
C ASP A 71 -22.44 -12.27 -13.61
N ILE A 72 -22.71 -11.07 -13.08
CA ILE A 72 -23.44 -10.87 -11.85
C ILE A 72 -24.76 -10.17 -12.15
N TYR A 73 -25.84 -10.79 -11.69
CA TYR A 73 -27.18 -10.24 -11.77
C TYR A 73 -27.69 -9.88 -10.38
N VAL A 74 -28.14 -8.63 -10.22
CA VAL A 74 -28.72 -8.09 -9.00
C VAL A 74 -30.16 -7.68 -9.31
N GLU A 75 -31.13 -8.21 -8.57
CA GLU A 75 -32.53 -7.79 -8.67
C GLU A 75 -33.01 -7.24 -7.34
N ILE A 76 -33.63 -6.06 -7.38
CA ILE A 76 -34.37 -5.49 -6.27
C ILE A 76 -35.83 -5.35 -6.70
N SER A 77 -36.70 -6.08 -6.02
CA SER A 77 -38.14 -6.06 -6.28
C SER A 77 -38.90 -5.51 -5.07
N GLU A 78 -39.78 -4.53 -5.30
CA GLU A 78 -40.60 -3.92 -4.25
C GLU A 78 -41.81 -4.81 -3.92
N GLY A 79 -41.83 -5.36 -2.72
CA GLY A 79 -42.98 -6.07 -2.18
C GLY A 79 -43.89 -5.15 -1.35
N ARG A 80 -44.98 -5.72 -0.81
CA ARG A 80 -45.94 -4.97 0.02
C ARG A 80 -45.32 -4.44 1.32
N ASP A 81 -44.56 -5.30 1.99
CA ASP A 81 -44.02 -5.05 3.34
C ASP A 81 -42.48 -5.06 3.37
N TYR A 82 -41.83 -5.63 2.34
CA TYR A 82 -40.37 -5.81 2.26
C TYR A 82 -39.90 -5.67 0.82
N TYR A 83 -38.63 -5.28 0.63
CA TYR A 83 -37.94 -5.43 -0.65
C TYR A 83 -37.33 -6.83 -0.72
N THR A 84 -37.41 -7.46 -1.89
CA THR A 84 -36.69 -8.70 -2.17
C THR A 84 -35.42 -8.35 -2.92
N LEU A 85 -34.28 -8.70 -2.35
CA LEU A 85 -32.96 -8.63 -2.99
C LEU A 85 -32.59 -10.03 -3.47
N ILE A 86 -32.25 -10.14 -4.75
CA ILE A 86 -31.68 -11.33 -5.36
C ILE A 86 -30.30 -10.96 -5.89
N VAL A 87 -29.29 -11.76 -5.58
CA VAL A 87 -27.98 -11.67 -6.23
C VAL A 87 -27.62 -13.03 -6.76
N GLU A 88 -27.19 -13.07 -8.02
CA GLU A 88 -26.84 -14.29 -8.72
C GLU A 88 -25.52 -14.11 -9.46
N ASP A 89 -24.66 -15.13 -9.39
CA ASP A 89 -23.38 -15.20 -10.08
C ASP A 89 -23.28 -16.43 -10.99
N ASN A 90 -22.33 -16.41 -11.91
CA ASN A 90 -21.95 -17.54 -12.78
C ASN A 90 -20.70 -18.29 -12.28
N GLY A 91 -20.38 -18.23 -11.00
CA GLY A 91 -19.21 -18.82 -10.36
C GLY A 91 -19.22 -20.35 -10.32
N PRO A 92 -18.29 -20.97 -9.56
CA PRO A 92 -18.14 -22.42 -9.50
C PRO A 92 -19.28 -23.15 -8.81
N GLY A 93 -20.16 -22.42 -8.11
CA GLY A 93 -21.14 -22.99 -7.18
C GLY A 93 -20.50 -23.47 -5.88
N ILE A 94 -21.33 -23.77 -4.89
CA ILE A 94 -20.92 -24.17 -3.54
C ILE A 94 -21.39 -25.61 -3.29
N THR A 95 -20.49 -26.44 -2.75
CA THR A 95 -20.85 -27.83 -2.39
C THR A 95 -21.96 -27.85 -1.32
N ASN A 96 -22.88 -28.80 -1.43
CA ASN A 96 -24.02 -28.97 -0.52
C ASN A 96 -23.63 -28.82 0.98
N ALA A 97 -22.55 -29.46 1.42
CA ALA A 97 -22.10 -29.43 2.83
C ALA A 97 -21.60 -28.07 3.34
N GLN A 98 -21.26 -27.13 2.44
CA GLN A 98 -20.71 -25.82 2.80
C GLN A 98 -21.74 -24.69 2.71
N ILE A 99 -22.85 -24.87 1.95
CA ILE A 99 -23.88 -23.84 1.77
C ILE A 99 -24.41 -23.32 3.12
N PRO A 100 -24.87 -24.17 4.06
CA PRO A 100 -25.41 -23.66 5.33
C PRO A 100 -24.36 -22.93 6.17
N LYS A 101 -23.08 -23.35 6.09
CA LYS A 101 -22.02 -22.75 6.91
C LYS A 101 -21.61 -21.37 6.41
N ILE A 102 -21.49 -21.19 5.09
CA ILE A 102 -21.08 -19.92 4.48
C ILE A 102 -22.11 -18.81 4.74
N PHE A 103 -23.40 -19.13 4.59
CA PHE A 103 -24.46 -18.11 4.74
C PHE A 103 -25.04 -18.04 6.15
N GLY A 104 -24.92 -19.11 6.95
CA GLY A 104 -25.62 -19.25 8.22
C GLY A 104 -24.76 -19.15 9.48
N LYS A 105 -23.45 -18.95 9.34
CA LYS A 105 -22.52 -18.82 10.47
C LYS A 105 -21.72 -17.53 10.34
N LEU A 106 -21.82 -16.65 11.35
CA LEU A 106 -20.98 -15.45 11.41
C LEU A 106 -19.54 -15.86 11.77
N LEU A 107 -18.56 -15.12 11.23
CA LEU A 107 -17.13 -15.42 11.36
C LEU A 107 -16.77 -16.81 10.79
N TYR A 108 -17.43 -17.19 9.68
CA TYR A 108 -17.13 -18.39 8.90
C TYR A 108 -16.78 -18.06 7.43
N GLY A 109 -15.74 -18.68 6.89
CA GLY A 109 -15.10 -18.27 5.64
C GLY A 109 -13.75 -18.96 5.44
N SER A 110 -13.36 -19.15 4.19
CA SER A 110 -12.07 -19.76 3.82
C SER A 110 -10.89 -18.80 3.95
N ARG A 111 -11.12 -17.50 3.69
CA ARG A 111 -10.07 -16.47 3.52
C ARG A 111 -9.58 -15.82 4.83
N PHE A 112 -10.05 -16.22 6.00
CA PHE A 112 -9.69 -15.57 7.27
C PHE A 112 -8.23 -15.70 7.68
N HIS A 113 -7.62 -16.82 7.33
CA HIS A 113 -6.29 -17.17 7.79
C HIS A 113 -5.24 -16.86 6.73
N ALA A 114 -5.64 -16.72 5.47
CA ALA A 114 -4.76 -16.40 4.37
C ALA A 114 -4.40 -14.91 4.37
N ARG A 115 -3.11 -14.59 4.46
CA ARG A 115 -2.59 -13.22 4.26
C ARG A 115 -2.40 -12.96 2.77
N GLU A 116 -3.51 -12.80 2.08
CA GLU A 116 -3.58 -12.38 0.68
C GLU A 116 -4.59 -11.25 0.50
N GLN A 117 -4.43 -10.45 -0.56
CA GLN A 117 -5.40 -9.41 -0.88
C GLN A 117 -6.75 -10.04 -1.22
N SER A 118 -7.77 -9.70 -0.44
CA SER A 118 -9.15 -10.10 -0.70
C SER A 118 -10.13 -8.94 -0.48
N ARG A 119 -11.31 -9.01 -1.12
CA ARG A 119 -12.42 -8.07 -0.87
C ARG A 119 -12.97 -8.24 0.54
N GLY A 120 -13.02 -9.48 1.05
CA GLY A 120 -13.52 -9.84 2.38
C GLY A 120 -12.43 -10.27 3.38
N GLN A 121 -12.10 -9.42 4.37
CA GLN A 121 -11.09 -9.76 5.40
C GLN A 121 -11.64 -10.41 6.68
N GLN A 122 -12.90 -10.14 7.06
CA GLN A 122 -13.44 -10.45 8.40
C GLN A 122 -14.58 -11.49 8.39
N GLY A 123 -14.93 -12.07 7.23
CA GLY A 123 -15.97 -13.11 7.04
C GLY A 123 -17.26 -12.96 7.86
N ILE A 124 -17.66 -11.71 8.06
CA ILE A 124 -18.95 -11.26 8.56
C ILE A 124 -19.87 -10.84 7.42
N GLY A 125 -19.36 -10.66 6.19
CA GLY A 125 -20.03 -9.92 5.12
C GLY A 125 -21.43 -10.42 4.77
N ILE A 126 -21.51 -11.53 4.03
CA ILE A 126 -22.81 -12.05 3.60
C ILE A 126 -23.67 -12.58 4.75
N SER A 127 -23.06 -13.15 5.78
CA SER A 127 -23.77 -13.63 6.97
C SER A 127 -24.42 -12.48 7.75
N ALA A 128 -23.82 -11.29 7.76
CA ALA A 128 -24.44 -10.08 8.30
C ALA A 128 -25.67 -9.62 7.49
N ALA A 129 -25.61 -9.69 6.15
CA ALA A 129 -26.76 -9.39 5.30
C ALA A 129 -27.90 -10.39 5.51
N VAL A 130 -27.58 -11.69 5.63
CA VAL A 130 -28.51 -12.75 5.98
C VAL A 130 -29.15 -12.49 7.34
N LEU A 131 -28.34 -12.25 8.38
CA LEU A 131 -28.83 -11.95 9.72
C LEU A 131 -29.74 -10.71 9.71
N TYR A 132 -29.33 -9.62 9.07
CA TYR A 132 -30.15 -8.40 8.98
C TYR A 132 -31.50 -8.64 8.28
N SER A 133 -31.51 -9.43 7.19
CA SER A 133 -32.74 -9.79 6.48
C SER A 133 -33.71 -10.57 7.37
N GLN A 134 -33.20 -11.49 8.19
CA GLN A 134 -34.00 -12.30 9.10
C GLN A 134 -34.50 -11.47 10.30
N LEU A 135 -33.66 -10.61 10.85
CA LEU A 135 -34.03 -9.73 11.98
C LEU A 135 -35.10 -8.71 11.60
N THR A 136 -35.22 -8.35 10.32
CA THR A 136 -36.17 -7.35 9.85
C THR A 136 -37.43 -7.96 9.24
N SER A 137 -37.29 -9.02 8.45
CA SER A 137 -38.42 -9.66 7.76
C SER A 137 -38.98 -10.89 8.48
N GLY A 138 -38.19 -11.53 9.34
CA GLY A 138 -38.52 -12.82 9.96
C GLY A 138 -38.60 -13.98 8.97
N LYS A 139 -38.19 -13.79 7.72
CA LYS A 139 -38.26 -14.82 6.67
C LYS A 139 -36.92 -15.53 6.53
N PRO A 140 -36.92 -16.84 6.23
CA PRO A 140 -35.70 -17.54 5.86
C PRO A 140 -35.12 -16.95 4.57
N VAL A 141 -33.80 -16.99 4.46
CA VAL A 141 -33.09 -16.67 3.22
C VAL A 141 -33.09 -17.90 2.33
N ARG A 142 -33.37 -17.71 1.04
CA ARG A 142 -33.33 -18.79 0.06
C ARG A 142 -32.00 -18.75 -0.68
N ILE A 143 -31.26 -19.85 -0.66
CA ILE A 143 -29.98 -19.99 -1.37
C ILE A 143 -30.12 -21.14 -2.34
N GLU A 144 -29.74 -20.91 -3.58
CA GLU A 144 -29.68 -21.93 -4.62
C GLU A 144 -28.27 -21.96 -5.20
N SER A 145 -27.65 -23.14 -5.25
CA SER A 145 -26.29 -23.27 -5.78
C SER A 145 -26.13 -24.56 -6.58
N ARG A 146 -25.44 -24.45 -7.72
CA ARG A 146 -25.13 -25.56 -8.62
C ARG A 146 -23.67 -25.50 -9.05
N THR A 147 -22.95 -26.60 -8.85
CA THR A 147 -21.56 -26.72 -9.28
C THR A 147 -21.45 -27.03 -10.78
N GLN A 148 -20.33 -26.68 -11.42
CA GLN A 148 -20.12 -26.81 -12.88
C GLN A 148 -20.48 -28.19 -13.45
N ASP A 149 -20.17 -29.27 -12.72
CA ASP A 149 -20.39 -30.66 -13.16
C ASP A 149 -21.67 -31.30 -12.63
N SER A 150 -22.53 -30.54 -11.92
CA SER A 150 -23.75 -31.08 -11.32
C SER A 150 -24.96 -30.92 -12.24
N GLU A 151 -25.70 -32.01 -12.43
CA GLU A 151 -26.99 -31.99 -13.15
C GLU A 151 -28.12 -31.36 -12.32
N THR A 152 -27.90 -31.22 -11.01
CA THR A 152 -28.86 -30.70 -10.04
C THR A 152 -28.31 -29.51 -9.25
N ALA A 153 -29.21 -28.63 -8.84
CA ALA A 153 -28.95 -27.51 -7.93
C ALA A 153 -29.47 -27.84 -6.54
N ASN A 154 -28.73 -27.42 -5.52
CA ASN A 154 -29.15 -27.53 -4.13
C ASN A 154 -29.84 -26.23 -3.73
N VAL A 155 -31.07 -26.33 -3.24
CA VAL A 155 -31.87 -25.20 -2.73
C VAL A 155 -32.04 -25.35 -1.24
N TYR A 156 -31.67 -24.31 -0.50
CA TYR A 156 -31.82 -24.20 0.94
C TYR A 156 -32.70 -23.02 1.29
N GLU A 157 -33.57 -23.20 2.27
CA GLU A 157 -34.10 -22.10 3.07
C GLU A 157 -33.40 -22.15 4.43
N LEU A 158 -32.79 -21.03 4.82
CA LEU A 158 -31.85 -20.95 5.93
C LEU A 158 -32.23 -19.83 6.91
N ILE A 159 -32.15 -20.14 8.20
CA ILE A 159 -32.27 -19.22 9.34
C ILE A 159 -30.96 -19.29 10.13
N ILE A 160 -30.47 -18.16 10.65
CA ILE A 160 -29.36 -18.14 11.60
C ILE A 160 -29.96 -18.25 13.00
N ASP A 161 -29.61 -19.29 13.75
CA ASP A 161 -29.92 -19.36 15.17
C ASP A 161 -29.05 -18.34 15.90
N THR A 162 -29.65 -17.25 16.36
CA THR A 162 -28.96 -16.16 17.04
C THR A 162 -28.47 -16.55 18.42
N ASP A 163 -29.02 -17.58 19.06
CA ASP A 163 -28.58 -18.03 20.38
C ASP A 163 -27.32 -18.91 20.28
N THR A 164 -27.17 -19.66 19.17
CA THR A 164 -26.05 -20.60 18.98
C THR A 164 -25.03 -20.21 17.91
N ASN A 165 -25.33 -19.21 17.06
CA ASN A 165 -24.56 -18.86 15.86
C ASN A 165 -24.35 -20.07 14.92
N GLU A 166 -25.39 -20.90 14.77
CA GLU A 166 -25.40 -22.04 13.86
C GLU A 166 -26.55 -21.92 12.84
N PRO A 167 -26.37 -22.49 11.63
CA PRO A 167 -27.43 -22.54 10.63
C PRO A 167 -28.58 -23.47 11.02
N GLU A 168 -29.81 -22.94 11.04
CA GLU A 168 -31.05 -23.71 11.07
C GLU A 168 -31.61 -23.85 9.64
N ILE A 169 -31.67 -25.08 9.14
CA ILE A 169 -32.19 -25.37 7.79
C ILE A 169 -33.71 -25.56 7.87
N SER A 170 -34.48 -24.61 7.33
CA SER A 170 -35.95 -24.72 7.29
C SER A 170 -36.45 -25.58 6.12
N ALA A 171 -35.69 -25.61 5.02
CA ALA A 171 -35.93 -26.52 3.90
C ALA A 171 -34.62 -26.83 3.16
N GLU A 172 -34.49 -28.06 2.67
CA GLU A 172 -33.41 -28.50 1.79
C GLU A 172 -34.04 -29.32 0.66
N THR A 173 -33.75 -28.98 -0.59
CA THR A 173 -34.27 -29.70 -1.76
C THR A 173 -33.25 -29.68 -2.89
N GLU A 174 -33.16 -30.80 -3.59
CA GLU A 174 -32.38 -30.91 -4.82
C GLU A 174 -33.31 -30.75 -6.04
N VAL A 175 -32.99 -29.83 -6.94
CA VAL A 175 -33.78 -29.54 -8.14
C VAL A 175 -32.96 -29.83 -9.40
N SER A 176 -33.59 -30.40 -10.42
CA SER A 176 -32.95 -30.58 -11.73
C SER A 176 -32.64 -29.21 -12.37
N ALA A 177 -31.62 -29.13 -13.22
CA ALA A 177 -31.30 -27.95 -14.04
C ALA A 177 -32.53 -27.23 -14.66
N ALA A 178 -33.53 -27.97 -15.16
CA ALA A 178 -34.73 -27.41 -15.79
C ALA A 178 -35.73 -26.74 -14.82
N LYS A 179 -35.55 -26.95 -13.51
CA LYS A 179 -36.36 -26.35 -12.43
C LYS A 179 -35.56 -25.36 -11.58
N SER A 180 -34.29 -25.18 -11.92
CA SER A 180 -33.39 -24.25 -11.23
C SER A 180 -33.77 -22.82 -11.59
N ASP A 181 -33.74 -21.91 -10.63
CA ASP A 181 -33.97 -20.48 -10.86
C ASP A 181 -32.69 -19.76 -11.33
N LEU A 182 -31.55 -20.46 -11.39
CA LEU A 182 -30.32 -19.94 -11.97
C LEU A 182 -30.51 -19.64 -13.47
N ARG A 183 -30.15 -18.43 -13.88
CA ARG A 183 -30.02 -18.00 -15.28
C ARG A 183 -28.88 -18.75 -15.98
N GLY A 184 -27.79 -19.02 -15.26
CA GLY A 184 -26.59 -19.71 -15.75
C GLY A 184 -26.60 -21.22 -15.56
N THR A 185 -25.60 -21.93 -16.11
CA THR A 185 -25.41 -23.40 -15.97
C THR A 185 -24.86 -23.84 -14.62
N HIS A 186 -24.25 -22.93 -13.87
CA HIS A 186 -23.66 -23.11 -12.55
C HIS A 186 -23.54 -21.74 -11.89
N GLY A 187 -23.28 -21.72 -10.59
CA GLY A 187 -23.16 -20.50 -9.79
C GLY A 187 -24.00 -20.55 -8.53
N THR A 188 -24.14 -19.40 -7.88
CA THR A 188 -24.92 -19.25 -6.66
C THR A 188 -25.93 -18.11 -6.80
N ARG A 189 -27.10 -18.31 -6.22
CA ARG A 189 -28.19 -17.35 -6.15
C ARG A 189 -28.66 -17.24 -4.71
N ILE A 190 -28.69 -16.02 -4.18
CA ILE A 190 -29.20 -15.71 -2.85
C ILE A 190 -30.40 -14.79 -2.95
N GLU A 191 -31.49 -15.13 -2.27
CA GLU A 191 -32.72 -14.34 -2.21
C GLU A 191 -33.05 -13.97 -0.75
N MET A 192 -33.08 -12.67 -0.46
CA MET A 192 -33.29 -12.11 0.88
C MET A 192 -34.44 -11.11 0.89
N ALA A 193 -35.31 -11.19 1.90
CA ALA A 193 -36.32 -10.17 2.15
C ALA A 193 -35.83 -9.18 3.20
N LEU A 194 -35.79 -7.89 2.84
CA LEU A 194 -35.23 -6.82 3.66
C LEU A 194 -36.29 -5.75 3.97
N ASP A 195 -36.36 -5.31 5.23
CA ASP A 195 -37.02 -4.03 5.56
C ASP A 195 -36.12 -2.87 5.13
N ALA A 196 -36.22 -2.54 3.84
CA ALA A 196 -35.36 -1.58 3.17
C ALA A 196 -36.18 -0.47 2.49
N ASN A 197 -35.49 0.54 1.95
CA ASN A 197 -36.10 1.54 1.08
C ASN A 197 -35.10 2.11 0.08
N MET A 198 -35.60 2.63 -1.04
CA MET A 198 -34.78 3.15 -2.14
C MET A 198 -34.30 4.60 -1.96
N ARG A 199 -34.21 5.14 -0.73
CA ARG A 199 -33.73 6.53 -0.51
C ARG A 199 -32.25 6.71 -0.87
N ALA A 200 -31.47 5.65 -0.79
CA ALA A 200 -30.04 5.63 -1.16
C ALA A 200 -29.82 5.11 -2.60
N ARG A 201 -30.80 5.28 -3.50
CA ARG A 201 -30.71 4.83 -4.90
C ARG A 201 -29.46 5.37 -5.62
N GLY A 202 -29.12 6.63 -5.41
CA GLY A 202 -27.91 7.23 -6.00
C GLY A 202 -26.63 6.51 -5.54
N GLN A 203 -26.53 6.19 -4.24
CA GLN A 203 -25.40 5.44 -3.68
C GLN A 203 -25.34 4.00 -4.18
N LEU A 204 -26.49 3.37 -4.41
CA LEU A 204 -26.57 2.04 -5.02
C LEU A 204 -26.05 2.07 -6.46
N HIS A 205 -26.47 3.06 -7.25
CA HIS A 205 -26.00 3.23 -8.64
C HIS A 205 -24.51 3.57 -8.69
N ASP A 206 -24.05 4.45 -7.79
CA ASP A 206 -22.63 4.75 -7.62
C ASP A 206 -21.85 3.49 -7.30
N TYR A 207 -22.31 2.65 -6.36
CA TYR A 207 -21.67 1.38 -6.03
C TYR A 207 -21.53 0.48 -7.27
N ILE A 208 -22.61 0.22 -8.02
CA ILE A 208 -22.54 -0.68 -9.19
C ILE A 208 -21.58 -0.13 -10.25
N LYS A 209 -21.69 1.15 -10.58
CA LYS A 209 -20.79 1.79 -11.56
C LYS A 209 -19.33 1.78 -11.09
N HIS A 210 -19.07 2.11 -9.83
CA HIS A 210 -17.73 2.14 -9.27
C HIS A 210 -17.13 0.73 -9.23
N THR A 211 -17.93 -0.28 -8.88
CA THR A 211 -17.51 -1.69 -8.93
C THR A 211 -17.15 -2.11 -10.36
N ALA A 212 -17.89 -1.67 -11.38
CA ALA A 212 -17.57 -1.95 -12.78
C ALA A 212 -16.24 -1.29 -13.22
N VAL A 213 -15.95 -0.06 -12.76
CA VAL A 213 -14.67 0.62 -13.04
C VAL A 213 -13.47 -0.18 -12.54
N VAL A 214 -13.53 -0.70 -11.30
CA VAL A 214 -12.40 -1.43 -10.71
C VAL A 214 -12.38 -2.92 -11.04
N ASN A 215 -13.42 -3.43 -11.68
CA ASN A 215 -13.52 -4.80 -12.17
C ASN A 215 -13.95 -4.79 -13.65
N PRO A 216 -13.11 -4.28 -14.57
CA PRO A 216 -13.48 -4.12 -15.98
C PRO A 216 -13.78 -5.46 -16.69
N HIS A 217 -13.34 -6.58 -16.11
CA HIS A 217 -13.62 -7.95 -16.57
C HIS A 217 -15.00 -8.48 -16.14
N ALA A 218 -15.68 -7.79 -15.24
CA ALA A 218 -16.99 -8.19 -14.72
C ALA A 218 -18.13 -7.57 -15.53
N ARG A 219 -19.17 -8.37 -15.80
CA ARG A 219 -20.47 -7.87 -16.26
C ARG A 219 -21.38 -7.78 -15.04
N ILE A 220 -22.01 -6.62 -14.83
CA ILE A 220 -22.93 -6.41 -13.70
C ILE A 220 -24.24 -5.83 -14.22
N GLU A 221 -25.35 -6.52 -13.95
CA GLU A 221 -26.70 -6.12 -14.33
C GLU A 221 -27.54 -5.90 -13.07
N LEU A 222 -27.94 -4.66 -12.82
CA LEU A 222 -28.87 -4.28 -11.76
C LEU A 222 -30.26 -4.05 -12.34
N GLN A 223 -31.24 -4.82 -11.89
CA GLN A 223 -32.66 -4.60 -12.14
C GLN A 223 -33.33 -4.12 -10.85
N GLU A 224 -33.84 -2.90 -10.84
CA GLU A 224 -34.55 -2.31 -9.69
C GLU A 224 -35.93 -1.76 -10.10
N PRO A 225 -36.81 -1.37 -9.16
CA PRO A 225 -38.15 -0.90 -9.50
C PRO A 225 -38.13 0.40 -10.34
N GLY A 226 -37.02 1.14 -10.32
CA GLY A 226 -36.81 2.38 -11.07
C GLY A 226 -36.31 2.18 -12.50
N GLY A 227 -35.85 0.98 -12.88
CA GLY A 227 -35.25 0.71 -14.18
C GLY A 227 -34.12 -0.32 -14.10
N GLU A 228 -33.38 -0.45 -15.20
CA GLU A 228 -32.20 -1.30 -15.32
C GLU A 228 -30.94 -0.44 -15.43
N LEU A 229 -29.85 -0.93 -14.83
CA LEU A 229 -28.51 -0.40 -15.01
C LEU A 229 -27.62 -1.59 -15.37
N LYS A 230 -26.86 -1.45 -16.45
CA LYS A 230 -26.01 -2.51 -16.97
C LYS A 230 -24.62 -1.98 -17.25
N SER A 231 -23.63 -2.64 -16.68
CA SER A 231 -22.22 -2.43 -16.96
C SER A 231 -21.68 -3.65 -17.70
N GLU A 232 -21.17 -3.43 -18.91
CA GLU A 232 -20.56 -4.47 -19.74
C GLU A 232 -19.06 -4.58 -19.43
N ARG A 233 -18.47 -5.71 -19.82
CA ARG A 233 -17.03 -5.91 -19.71
C ARG A 233 -16.29 -5.00 -20.69
N ALA A 234 -15.13 -4.48 -20.30
CA ALA A 234 -14.25 -3.76 -21.23
C ALA A 234 -13.64 -4.75 -22.24
N GLU A 235 -13.43 -4.31 -23.49
CA GLU A 235 -12.99 -5.18 -24.60
C GLU A 235 -11.63 -5.85 -24.35
N GLU A 236 -10.73 -5.16 -23.65
CA GLU A 236 -9.36 -5.61 -23.35
C GLU A 236 -9.21 -6.07 -21.88
N ALA A 237 -10.32 -6.26 -21.17
CA ALA A 237 -10.28 -6.67 -19.77
C ALA A 237 -9.83 -8.11 -19.59
N SER A 238 -8.92 -8.33 -18.65
CA SER A 238 -8.48 -9.67 -18.23
C SER A 238 -8.85 -9.93 -16.78
N LEU A 239 -8.91 -11.21 -16.41
CA LEU A 239 -9.00 -11.55 -14.99
C LEU A 239 -7.77 -11.02 -14.24
N PRO A 240 -7.96 -10.60 -12.99
CA PRO A 240 -6.87 -10.34 -12.05
C PRO A 240 -5.84 -11.46 -11.99
N ALA A 241 -4.58 -11.11 -11.69
CA ALA A 241 -3.57 -12.09 -11.34
C ALA A 241 -3.97 -12.84 -10.05
N GLU A 242 -3.72 -14.15 -10.02
CA GLU A 242 -3.84 -14.97 -8.81
C GLU A 242 -2.86 -14.47 -7.74
N THR A 243 -3.29 -14.49 -6.49
CA THR A 243 -2.48 -14.09 -5.33
C THR A 243 -1.82 -15.30 -4.68
N ASP A 244 -0.61 -15.11 -4.17
CA ASP A 244 0.02 -16.08 -3.28
C ASP A 244 -0.28 -15.74 -1.82
N GLU A 245 -0.58 -16.74 -1.00
CA GLU A 245 -0.57 -16.58 0.45
C GLU A 245 0.86 -16.40 0.96
N ILE A 246 1.09 -15.36 1.77
CA ILE A 246 2.40 -15.11 2.40
C ILE A 246 2.38 -15.30 3.91
N LEU A 247 3.52 -15.70 4.46
CA LEU A 247 3.73 -15.71 5.91
C LEU A 247 3.75 -14.26 6.47
N PRO A 248 3.38 -14.06 7.74
CA PRO A 248 3.46 -12.76 8.39
C PRO A 248 4.87 -12.17 8.36
N HIS A 249 4.95 -10.85 8.26
CA HIS A 249 6.21 -10.13 8.39
C HIS A 249 6.48 -9.81 9.88
N PRO A 250 7.74 -9.87 10.36
CA PRO A 250 8.06 -9.61 11.77
C PRO A 250 7.55 -8.27 12.32
N HIS A 251 7.54 -7.23 11.48
CA HIS A 251 7.06 -5.89 11.86
C HIS A 251 5.53 -5.73 11.84
N GLY A 252 4.79 -6.75 11.40
CA GLY A 252 3.32 -6.73 11.27
C GLY A 252 2.61 -7.77 12.13
N VAL A 253 3.24 -8.17 13.23
CA VAL A 253 2.66 -9.09 14.20
C VAL A 253 2.51 -8.38 15.53
N GLU A 254 1.35 -8.57 16.17
CA GLU A 254 1.07 -8.08 17.51
C GLU A 254 1.39 -9.15 18.56
N LEU A 255 1.60 -8.74 19.82
CA LEU A 255 1.96 -9.63 20.92
C LEU A 255 1.01 -10.83 21.08
N GLY A 256 -0.29 -10.60 21.01
CA GLY A 256 -1.28 -11.68 21.13
C GLY A 256 -1.16 -12.73 20.03
N THR A 257 -0.94 -12.27 18.79
CA THR A 257 -0.70 -13.14 17.62
C THR A 257 0.62 -13.87 17.75
N LEU A 258 1.69 -13.20 18.19
CA LEU A 258 2.99 -13.82 18.43
C LEU A 258 2.90 -14.95 19.46
N ILE A 259 2.24 -14.72 20.59
CA ILE A 259 2.04 -15.74 21.64
C ILE A 259 1.27 -16.95 21.07
N LYS A 260 0.21 -16.70 20.29
CA LYS A 260 -0.55 -17.78 19.65
C LYS A 260 0.32 -18.58 18.68
N MET A 261 1.11 -17.91 17.84
CA MET A 261 2.04 -18.55 16.91
C MET A 261 3.11 -19.38 17.65
N LEU A 262 3.65 -18.86 18.75
CA LEU A 262 4.61 -19.58 19.60
C LEU A 262 4.00 -20.84 20.25
N ALA A 263 2.71 -20.81 20.57
CA ALA A 263 1.99 -21.96 21.13
C ALA A 263 1.61 -23.01 20.07
N GLU A 264 1.42 -22.61 18.81
CA GLU A 264 0.95 -23.46 17.71
C GLU A 264 2.09 -23.99 16.81
N THR A 265 3.27 -23.37 16.82
CA THR A 265 4.40 -23.76 15.95
C THR A 265 4.95 -25.16 16.28
N ASP A 266 5.35 -25.88 15.22
CA ASP A 266 6.08 -27.16 15.35
C ASP A 266 7.57 -26.94 15.73
N SER A 267 8.08 -25.72 15.62
CA SER A 267 9.47 -25.38 15.92
C SER A 267 9.72 -25.32 17.43
N HIS A 268 10.70 -26.08 17.93
CA HIS A 268 11.08 -26.05 19.36
C HIS A 268 12.03 -24.90 19.74
N SER A 269 12.73 -24.32 18.76
CA SER A 269 13.69 -23.23 18.96
C SER A 269 13.19 -21.94 18.36
N VAL A 270 13.52 -20.80 19.00
CA VAL A 270 13.15 -19.46 18.49
C VAL A 270 13.75 -19.22 17.10
N SER A 271 14.97 -19.68 16.85
CA SER A 271 15.60 -19.58 15.53
C SER A 271 14.84 -20.33 14.44
N GLY A 272 14.37 -21.55 14.75
CA GLY A 272 13.53 -22.34 13.84
C GLY A 272 12.18 -21.66 13.59
N PHE A 273 11.52 -21.23 14.66
CA PHE A 273 10.25 -20.52 14.63
C PHE A 273 10.31 -19.25 13.76
N LEU A 274 11.30 -18.40 14.00
CA LEU A 274 11.48 -17.17 13.24
C LEU A 274 11.66 -17.43 11.74
N GLN A 275 12.36 -18.51 11.37
CA GLN A 275 12.60 -18.87 9.96
C GLN A 275 11.43 -19.61 9.30
N SER A 276 10.60 -20.32 10.06
CA SER A 276 9.48 -21.11 9.53
C SER A 276 8.18 -20.33 9.46
N GLU A 277 7.93 -19.45 10.43
CA GLU A 277 6.64 -18.76 10.59
C GLU A 277 6.60 -17.35 9.99
N PHE A 278 7.76 -16.77 9.62
CA PHE A 278 7.83 -15.39 9.12
C PHE A 278 8.44 -15.28 7.73
N THR A 279 7.89 -14.38 6.94
CA THR A 279 8.47 -14.04 5.64
C THR A 279 9.76 -13.22 5.81
N ARG A 280 10.69 -13.37 4.85
CA ARG A 280 11.98 -12.65 4.80
C ARG A 280 12.95 -12.87 5.97
N VAL A 281 12.68 -13.84 6.83
CA VAL A 281 13.57 -14.21 7.93
C VAL A 281 14.41 -15.43 7.55
N GLY A 282 15.65 -15.18 7.12
CA GLY A 282 16.66 -16.22 6.96
C GLY A 282 17.51 -16.39 8.23
N SER A 283 18.47 -17.31 8.21
CA SER A 283 19.37 -17.59 9.34
C SER A 283 20.05 -16.33 9.91
N LYS A 284 20.59 -15.46 9.04
CA LYS A 284 21.26 -14.22 9.47
C LYS A 284 20.29 -13.25 10.16
N THR A 285 19.09 -13.08 9.61
CA THR A 285 18.06 -12.22 10.20
C THR A 285 17.58 -12.79 11.53
N ALA A 286 17.34 -14.10 11.60
CA ALA A 286 16.95 -14.79 12.82
C ALA A 286 18.02 -14.65 13.92
N THR A 287 19.31 -14.80 13.57
CA THR A 287 20.41 -14.54 14.51
C THR A 287 20.39 -13.08 14.99
N GLY A 288 20.21 -12.12 14.09
CA GLY A 288 20.10 -10.71 14.47
C GLY A 288 18.94 -10.42 15.44
N ILE A 289 17.77 -11.03 15.20
CA ILE A 289 16.60 -10.92 16.09
C ILE A 289 16.89 -11.57 17.45
N ILE A 290 17.53 -12.73 17.47
CA ILE A 290 17.88 -13.43 18.72
C ILE A 290 18.92 -12.62 19.52
N ASP A 291 19.89 -12.01 18.85
CA ASP A 291 20.88 -11.15 19.51
C ASP A 291 20.21 -9.88 20.08
N ALA A 292 19.30 -9.26 19.35
CA ALA A 292 18.48 -8.16 19.86
C ALA A 292 17.57 -8.59 21.03
N PHE A 293 17.02 -9.81 20.97
CA PHE A 293 16.23 -10.38 22.05
C PHE A 293 17.06 -10.60 23.32
N ARG A 294 18.30 -11.09 23.19
CA ARG A 294 19.22 -11.23 24.33
C ARG A 294 19.50 -9.88 24.98
N ASP A 295 19.76 -8.87 24.15
CA ASP A 295 20.00 -7.50 24.61
C ASP A 295 18.79 -6.92 25.35
N GLU A 296 17.56 -7.23 24.91
CA GLU A 296 16.32 -6.76 25.53
C GLU A 296 15.97 -7.55 26.81
N HIS A 297 16.01 -8.88 26.74
CA HIS A 297 15.51 -9.77 27.78
C HIS A 297 16.53 -10.06 28.88
N PHE A 298 17.80 -10.31 28.51
CA PHE A 298 18.87 -10.61 29.46
C PHE A 298 19.79 -9.42 29.74
N GLY A 299 19.80 -8.44 28.82
CA GLY A 299 20.75 -7.34 28.85
C GLY A 299 22.13 -7.71 28.34
N ARG A 300 23.06 -6.76 28.50
CA ARG A 300 24.48 -6.95 28.22
C ARG A 300 25.29 -6.99 29.50
N GLU A 301 26.45 -7.63 29.43
CA GLU A 301 27.43 -7.70 30.50
C GLU A 301 28.48 -6.60 30.36
N MET A 302 28.80 -5.92 31.46
CA MET A 302 29.92 -4.99 31.48
C MET A 302 31.24 -5.75 31.38
N ARG A 303 32.18 -5.23 30.57
CA ARG A 303 33.55 -5.72 30.51
C ARG A 303 34.41 -4.95 31.49
N TRP A 304 35.18 -5.68 32.30
CA TRP A 304 36.08 -5.09 33.29
C TRP A 304 37.54 -5.38 32.95
N ARG A 305 38.40 -4.40 33.18
CA ARG A 305 39.85 -4.54 32.96
C ARG A 305 40.55 -5.02 34.24
N PRO A 306 41.60 -5.85 34.14
CA PRO A 306 42.42 -6.15 35.29
C PRO A 306 43.16 -4.89 35.76
N PRO A 307 43.11 -4.55 37.06
CA PRO A 307 43.88 -3.44 37.59
C PRO A 307 45.37 -3.63 37.30
N ALA A 308 46.07 -2.55 36.91
CA ALA A 308 47.48 -2.63 36.52
C ALA A 308 48.41 -3.22 37.60
N ASP A 309 48.05 -3.05 38.88
CA ASP A 309 48.81 -3.52 40.04
C ASP A 309 48.31 -4.87 40.60
N ALA A 310 47.34 -5.53 39.96
CA ALA A 310 46.78 -6.80 40.45
C ALA A 310 47.72 -7.99 40.19
N ASP A 311 48.09 -8.71 41.25
CA ASP A 311 48.80 -10.00 41.15
C ASP A 311 47.82 -11.14 40.88
N LEU A 312 47.35 -11.20 39.63
CA LEU A 312 46.40 -12.23 39.19
C LEU A 312 46.92 -13.66 39.39
N GLU A 313 48.24 -13.89 39.29
CA GLU A 313 48.83 -15.21 39.51
C GLU A 313 48.67 -15.65 40.96
N ALA A 314 48.96 -14.75 41.92
CA ALA A 314 48.72 -15.02 43.34
C ALA A 314 47.22 -15.21 43.63
N THR A 315 46.36 -14.37 43.05
CA THR A 315 44.90 -14.50 43.20
C THR A 315 44.39 -15.86 42.76
N VAL A 316 44.83 -16.35 41.59
CA VAL A 316 44.43 -17.67 41.09
C VAL A 316 45.04 -18.78 41.94
N ALA A 317 46.31 -18.69 42.33
CA ALA A 317 46.98 -19.70 43.14
C ALA A 317 46.30 -19.88 44.51
N ASP A 318 45.86 -18.81 45.15
CA ASP A 318 45.16 -18.83 46.43
C ASP A 318 43.75 -19.45 46.33
N ALA A 319 43.10 -19.33 45.17
CA ALA A 319 41.79 -19.92 44.89
C ALA A 319 41.85 -21.44 44.62
N VAL A 320 43.01 -21.98 44.25
CA VAL A 320 43.20 -23.39 43.90
C VAL A 320 43.50 -24.24 45.14
N ALA A 321 42.53 -25.06 45.55
CA ALA A 321 42.69 -25.99 46.66
C ALA A 321 43.02 -27.43 46.21
N ASN A 322 43.81 -28.15 47.02
CA ASN A 322 44.09 -29.58 46.89
C ASN A 322 44.77 -30.01 45.57
N LYS A 323 45.66 -29.18 45.02
CA LYS A 323 46.49 -29.49 43.84
C LYS A 323 47.97 -29.37 44.16
N ASP A 324 48.82 -29.99 43.34
CA ASP A 324 50.27 -29.85 43.46
C ASP A 324 50.68 -28.40 43.18
N ALA A 325 51.59 -27.84 43.99
CA ALA A 325 52.00 -26.45 43.88
C ALA A 325 52.61 -26.10 42.51
N THR A 326 53.31 -27.04 41.87
CA THR A 326 53.90 -26.83 40.54
C THR A 326 52.81 -26.74 39.48
N HIS A 327 51.81 -27.62 39.57
CA HIS A 327 50.69 -27.62 38.62
C HIS A 327 49.79 -26.40 38.84
N THR A 328 49.54 -26.01 40.10
CA THR A 328 48.83 -24.77 40.44
C THR A 328 49.54 -23.54 39.86
N ALA A 329 50.87 -23.46 39.96
CA ALA A 329 51.61 -22.31 39.41
C ALA A 329 51.52 -22.23 37.88
N VAL A 330 51.53 -23.37 37.18
CA VAL A 330 51.33 -23.39 35.72
C VAL A 330 49.93 -22.88 35.38
N PHE A 331 48.89 -23.42 36.01
CA PHE A 331 47.50 -22.99 35.77
C PHE A 331 47.26 -21.52 36.12
N ALA A 332 47.78 -21.05 37.26
CA ALA A 332 47.68 -19.66 37.69
C ALA A 332 48.30 -18.70 36.68
N ARG A 333 49.47 -19.04 36.15
CA ARG A 333 50.11 -18.27 35.09
C ARG A 333 49.29 -18.29 33.80
N THR A 334 48.81 -19.46 33.37
CA THR A 334 47.99 -19.56 32.14
C THR A 334 46.72 -18.72 32.21
N VAL A 335 46.01 -18.76 33.35
CA VAL A 335 44.81 -17.92 33.56
C VAL A 335 45.18 -16.43 33.59
N ALA A 336 46.21 -16.05 34.34
CA ALA A 336 46.63 -14.65 34.46
C ALA A 336 47.09 -14.06 33.13
N ASP A 337 47.84 -14.83 32.33
CA ASP A 337 48.29 -14.43 31.00
C ASP A 337 47.09 -14.28 30.05
N ALA A 338 46.18 -15.25 30.01
CA ALA A 338 44.98 -15.18 29.18
C ALA A 338 44.07 -13.99 29.56
N VAL A 339 43.91 -13.70 30.86
CA VAL A 339 43.14 -12.54 31.34
C VAL A 339 43.78 -11.22 30.91
N ARG A 340 45.11 -11.09 30.98
CA ARG A 340 45.81 -9.88 30.54
C ARG A 340 45.73 -9.70 29.02
N ASP A 341 45.81 -10.79 28.27
CA ASP A 341 45.74 -10.76 26.81
C ASP A 341 44.37 -10.34 26.27
N ALA A 342 43.29 -10.60 27.01
CA ALA A 342 41.93 -10.20 26.65
C ALA A 342 41.63 -8.70 26.84
N ASP A 343 42.50 -7.95 27.54
CA ASP A 343 42.35 -6.53 27.95
C ASP A 343 41.13 -6.26 28.85
N SER A 344 39.91 -6.51 28.38
CA SER A 344 38.65 -6.30 29.10
C SER A 344 37.72 -7.51 28.94
N ILE A 345 37.20 -8.03 30.05
CA ILE A 345 36.54 -9.34 30.08
C ILE A 345 35.14 -9.21 30.68
N ALA A 346 34.15 -9.76 30.00
CA ALA A 346 32.80 -9.94 30.55
C ALA A 346 32.73 -11.17 31.48
N PRO A 347 31.88 -11.19 32.52
CA PRO A 347 31.72 -12.33 33.42
C PRO A 347 31.59 -13.71 32.72
N ALA A 348 30.83 -13.81 31.63
CA ALA A 348 30.68 -15.06 30.88
C ALA A 348 31.96 -15.48 30.13
N GLU A 349 32.72 -14.51 29.61
CA GLU A 349 33.99 -14.75 28.92
C GLU A 349 35.06 -15.27 29.89
N LEU A 350 35.06 -14.78 31.13
CA LEU A 350 35.99 -15.22 32.18
C LEU A 350 35.83 -16.71 32.48
N GLY A 351 34.58 -17.21 32.52
CA GLY A 351 34.30 -18.64 32.72
C GLY A 351 34.91 -19.52 31.63
N ALA A 352 34.71 -19.15 30.36
CA ALA A 352 35.26 -19.86 29.22
C ALA A 352 36.80 -19.81 29.21
N LEU A 353 37.38 -18.64 29.47
CA LEU A 353 38.82 -18.42 29.50
C LEU A 353 39.50 -19.26 30.60
N VAL A 354 38.91 -19.36 31.79
CA VAL A 354 39.41 -20.22 32.86
C VAL A 354 39.31 -21.71 32.49
N ALA A 355 38.25 -22.12 31.79
CA ALA A 355 38.08 -23.50 31.33
C ALA A 355 39.11 -23.88 30.26
N ASP A 356 39.36 -22.99 29.28
CA ASP A 356 40.39 -23.17 28.26
C ASP A 356 41.80 -23.23 28.90
N ALA A 357 42.10 -22.30 29.79
CA ALA A 357 43.36 -22.30 30.55
C ALA A 357 43.54 -23.56 31.41
N ALA A 358 42.44 -24.12 31.95
CA ALA A 358 42.48 -25.37 32.70
C ALA A 358 42.78 -26.58 31.80
N ALA A 359 42.27 -26.59 30.56
CA ALA A 359 42.57 -27.60 29.57
C ALA A 359 44.04 -27.53 29.14
N ASP A 360 44.55 -26.33 28.83
CA ASP A 360 45.95 -26.12 28.46
C ASP A 360 46.90 -26.53 29.59
N ALA A 361 46.60 -26.12 30.83
CA ALA A 361 47.40 -26.52 31.99
C ALA A 361 47.33 -28.02 32.25
N GLN A 362 46.22 -28.69 31.92
CA GLN A 362 46.12 -30.15 32.01
C GLN A 362 47.00 -30.83 30.96
N ASP A 363 47.07 -30.31 29.73
CA ASP A 363 47.94 -30.86 28.69
C ASP A 363 49.43 -30.74 29.06
N ASP A 364 49.80 -29.65 29.72
CA ASP A 364 51.17 -29.41 30.19
C ASP A 364 51.55 -30.22 31.44
N THR A 365 50.61 -30.41 32.38
CA THR A 365 50.90 -30.96 33.72
C THR A 365 50.34 -32.35 33.96
N GLY A 366 49.46 -32.83 33.09
CA GLY A 366 48.65 -34.04 33.29
C GLY A 366 47.62 -33.95 34.42
N THR A 367 47.41 -32.77 35.01
CA THR A 367 46.48 -32.58 36.14
C THR A 367 45.22 -31.85 35.70
N SER A 368 44.06 -32.49 35.89
CA SER A 368 42.77 -31.85 35.65
C SER A 368 42.39 -30.90 36.79
N PHE A 369 42.02 -29.67 36.45
CA PHE A 369 41.39 -28.71 37.36
C PHE A 369 39.87 -28.85 37.21
N GLY A 370 39.20 -29.40 38.23
CA GLY A 370 37.76 -29.69 38.16
C GLY A 370 36.90 -28.43 38.30
N GLU A 371 35.62 -28.55 37.96
CA GLU A 371 34.63 -27.46 37.92
C GLU A 371 34.59 -26.60 39.18
N THR A 372 34.66 -27.19 40.38
CA THR A 372 34.67 -26.42 41.64
C THR A 372 35.90 -25.54 41.78
N VAL A 373 37.07 -26.02 41.35
CA VAL A 373 38.31 -25.23 41.38
C VAL A 373 38.22 -24.09 40.37
N GLN A 374 37.73 -24.39 39.16
CA GLN A 374 37.51 -23.36 38.14
C GLN A 374 36.53 -22.29 38.61
N ALA A 375 35.40 -22.67 39.23
CA ALA A 375 34.42 -21.73 39.79
C ALA A 375 35.01 -20.83 40.88
N ASN A 376 35.83 -21.38 41.79
CA ASN A 376 36.53 -20.58 42.80
C ASN A 376 37.50 -19.58 42.16
N VAL A 377 38.22 -20.01 41.12
CA VAL A 377 39.15 -19.14 40.37
C VAL A 377 38.40 -18.03 39.64
N VAL A 378 37.31 -18.35 38.95
CA VAL A 378 36.44 -17.36 38.30
C VAL A 378 35.95 -16.33 39.32
N ALA A 379 35.48 -16.76 40.48
CA ALA A 379 35.03 -15.85 41.54
C ALA A 379 36.16 -14.92 42.04
N ALA A 380 37.35 -15.49 42.32
CA ALA A 380 38.50 -14.72 42.81
C ALA A 380 39.02 -13.72 41.77
N VAL A 381 39.10 -14.12 40.50
CA VAL A 381 39.54 -13.23 39.41
C VAL A 381 38.49 -12.15 39.17
N ARG A 382 37.19 -12.47 39.18
CA ARG A 382 36.11 -11.49 39.05
C ARG A 382 36.16 -10.42 40.14
N ASP A 383 36.37 -10.81 41.41
CA ASP A 383 36.51 -9.87 42.52
C ASP A 383 37.72 -8.92 42.29
N ALA A 384 38.80 -9.42 41.70
CA ALA A 384 39.95 -8.59 41.33
C ALA A 384 39.63 -7.63 40.17
N LEU A 385 38.96 -8.10 39.11
CA LEU A 385 38.58 -7.29 37.95
C LEU A 385 37.61 -6.16 38.33
N THR A 386 36.68 -6.43 39.25
CA THR A 386 35.64 -5.47 39.66
C THR A 386 36.06 -4.54 40.80
N SER A 387 37.32 -4.60 41.24
CA SER A 387 37.84 -3.79 42.35
C SER A 387 37.96 -2.29 42.05
N ASP A 388 38.04 -1.89 40.77
CA ASP A 388 38.05 -0.49 40.30
C ASP A 388 37.13 -0.29 39.09
N ARG A 389 35.83 -0.48 39.27
CA ARG A 389 34.81 -0.25 38.21
C ARG A 389 34.84 1.18 37.65
N VAL A 390 35.28 2.15 38.44
CA VAL A 390 35.29 3.57 38.05
C VAL A 390 36.24 3.80 36.88
N ALA A 391 37.39 3.13 36.84
CA ALA A 391 38.35 3.27 35.76
C ALA A 391 37.76 2.91 34.38
N ASP A 392 36.96 1.84 34.32
CA ASP A 392 36.34 1.36 33.08
C ASP A 392 35.13 2.21 32.64
N VAL A 393 34.42 2.81 33.59
CA VAL A 393 33.29 3.72 33.31
C VAL A 393 33.77 5.13 32.95
N LEU A 394 34.88 5.59 33.53
CA LEU A 394 35.38 6.95 33.36
C LEU A 394 35.75 7.28 31.91
N GLY A 395 36.46 6.38 31.22
CA GLY A 395 36.87 6.57 29.84
C GLY A 395 35.69 6.83 28.89
N PRO A 396 34.69 5.94 28.82
CA PRO A 396 33.47 6.13 28.02
C PRO A 396 32.72 7.43 28.36
N VAL A 397 32.62 7.76 29.65
CA VAL A 397 31.94 8.97 30.11
C VAL A 397 32.70 10.24 29.67
N ASP A 398 34.02 10.25 29.78
CA ASP A 398 34.87 11.36 29.35
C ASP A 398 34.81 11.55 27.83
N GLU A 399 34.89 10.46 27.05
CA GLU A 399 34.75 10.47 25.59
C GLU A 399 33.39 11.03 25.13
N ALA A 400 32.29 10.66 25.81
CA ALA A 400 30.93 11.08 25.47
C ALA A 400 30.61 12.52 25.92
N THR A 401 31.30 13.05 26.93
CA THR A 401 31.08 14.38 27.48
C THR A 401 32.04 15.40 26.85
N THR A 402 31.77 15.83 25.62
CA THR A 402 32.61 16.80 24.87
C THR A 402 33.04 18.02 25.70
N VAL A 403 34.36 18.33 25.69
CA VAL A 403 35.20 19.51 26.06
C VAL A 403 34.71 20.61 27.04
N GLN A 404 33.43 20.76 27.35
CA GLN A 404 32.90 21.87 28.17
C GLN A 404 32.68 21.55 29.65
N LYS A 405 33.03 20.36 30.15
CA LYS A 405 32.84 20.00 31.56
C LYS A 405 34.18 19.83 32.26
N ASP A 406 34.24 20.18 33.55
CA ASP A 406 35.43 19.92 34.35
C ASP A 406 35.59 18.42 34.65
N ASP A 407 36.84 17.96 34.73
CA ASP A 407 37.19 16.55 34.98
C ASP A 407 36.54 16.02 36.27
N ALA A 408 36.25 16.89 37.24
CA ALA A 408 35.59 16.52 38.50
C ALA A 408 34.12 16.11 38.30
N THR A 409 33.40 16.81 37.44
CA THR A 409 32.01 16.51 37.08
C THR A 409 31.93 15.20 36.30
N VAL A 410 32.83 15.00 35.33
CA VAL A 410 32.94 13.77 34.53
C VAL A 410 33.24 12.58 35.45
N ARG A 411 34.24 12.73 36.34
CA ARG A 411 34.60 11.69 37.30
C ARG A 411 33.47 11.38 38.28
N GLY A 412 32.81 12.39 38.84
CA GLY A 412 31.70 12.18 39.76
C GLY A 412 30.48 11.53 39.10
N LEU A 413 30.25 11.77 37.81
CA LEU A 413 29.25 11.04 37.04
C LEU A 413 29.63 9.56 36.89
N ALA A 414 30.87 9.28 36.47
CA ALA A 414 31.38 7.92 36.32
C ALA A 414 31.34 7.12 37.62
N GLU A 415 31.75 7.72 38.75
CA GLU A 415 31.70 7.10 40.08
C GLU A 415 30.27 6.69 40.47
N ARG A 416 29.28 7.53 40.16
CA ARG A 416 27.86 7.22 40.46
C ARG A 416 27.28 6.15 39.56
N ILE A 417 27.67 6.08 38.29
CA ILE A 417 27.26 5.02 37.37
C ILE A 417 27.91 3.70 37.81
N ALA A 418 29.23 3.69 38.08
CA ALA A 418 29.96 2.51 38.56
C ALA A 418 29.35 1.94 39.85
N ALA A 419 28.96 2.80 40.80
CA ALA A 419 28.30 2.39 42.04
C ALA A 419 26.94 1.68 41.82
N LYS A 420 26.26 1.89 40.67
CA LYS A 420 25.03 1.14 40.36
C LYS A 420 25.32 -0.32 40.02
N PHE A 421 26.41 -0.60 39.31
CA PHE A 421 26.85 -1.96 39.03
C PHE A 421 27.24 -2.71 40.31
N GLU A 422 27.84 -2.05 41.31
CA GLU A 422 28.11 -2.67 42.62
C GLU A 422 26.84 -3.22 43.30
N SER A 423 25.71 -2.53 43.12
CA SER A 423 24.44 -2.91 43.74
C SER A 423 23.67 -4.01 42.97
N GLY A 424 24.06 -4.31 41.72
CA GLY A 424 23.34 -5.19 40.80
C GLY A 424 23.54 -6.70 41.04
N GLY A 425 24.47 -7.09 41.92
CA GLY A 425 24.82 -8.50 42.17
C GLY A 425 25.88 -9.05 41.20
N ASP A 426 25.96 -10.37 41.12
CA ASP A 426 27.10 -11.13 40.59
C ASP A 426 27.29 -11.10 39.06
N THR A 427 26.33 -10.58 38.30
CA THR A 427 26.31 -10.70 36.84
C THR A 427 26.75 -9.43 36.10
N ASP A 428 26.76 -8.26 36.75
CA ASP A 428 27.00 -6.95 36.10
C ASP A 428 26.21 -6.78 34.77
N ARG A 429 25.04 -7.42 34.69
CA ARG A 429 24.12 -7.40 33.54
C ARG A 429 23.14 -6.25 33.67
N VAL A 430 22.94 -5.51 32.59
CA VAL A 430 21.86 -4.51 32.51
C VAL A 430 21.25 -4.50 31.12
N THR A 431 19.93 -4.31 31.05
CA THR A 431 19.23 -3.99 29.79
C THR A 431 19.50 -2.54 29.39
N ARG A 432 19.18 -2.17 28.16
CA ARG A 432 19.39 -0.81 27.68
C ARG A 432 18.61 0.22 28.53
N ASP A 433 17.34 -0.06 28.81
CA ASP A 433 16.49 0.76 29.67
C ASP A 433 17.06 0.93 31.09
N THR A 434 17.60 -0.15 31.66
CA THR A 434 18.22 -0.11 33.00
C THR A 434 19.47 0.76 32.99
N LEU A 435 20.30 0.67 31.94
CA LEU A 435 21.49 1.51 31.77
C LEU A 435 21.11 2.98 31.60
N ASP A 436 20.10 3.28 30.78
CA ASP A 436 19.59 4.64 30.60
C ASP A 436 19.06 5.19 31.94
N GLU A 437 18.37 4.38 32.75
CA GLU A 437 17.95 4.77 34.10
C GLU A 437 19.15 5.02 35.03
N TYR A 438 20.22 4.20 34.95
CA TYR A 438 21.42 4.39 35.75
C TYR A 438 22.11 5.72 35.42
N VAL A 439 22.27 6.01 34.12
CA VAL A 439 22.84 7.28 33.64
C VAL A 439 21.95 8.45 34.01
N PHE A 440 20.64 8.33 33.84
CA PHE A 440 19.67 9.36 34.22
C PHE A 440 19.77 9.70 35.71
N ARG A 441 19.69 8.69 36.59
CA ARG A 441 19.76 8.89 38.04
C ARG A 441 21.12 9.44 38.48
N ALA A 442 22.22 8.98 37.87
CA ALA A 442 23.55 9.49 38.16
C ALA A 442 23.71 10.96 37.72
N ALA A 443 23.09 11.34 36.59
CA ALA A 443 23.08 12.70 36.08
C ALA A 443 22.25 13.66 36.94
N GLU A 444 21.04 13.25 37.37
CA GLU A 444 20.20 14.05 38.29
C GLU A 444 20.94 14.32 39.61
N ASN A 445 21.58 13.30 40.17
CA ASN A 445 22.41 13.47 41.35
C ASN A 445 23.60 14.40 41.08
N THR A 446 24.14 14.43 39.85
CA THR A 446 25.25 15.35 39.50
C THR A 446 24.85 16.80 39.63
N ALA A 447 23.63 17.14 39.23
CA ALA A 447 23.09 18.48 39.39
C ALA A 447 22.99 18.89 40.87
N GLU A 448 22.69 17.95 41.78
CA GLU A 448 22.59 18.22 43.21
C GLU A 448 23.96 18.43 43.89
N TYR A 449 24.98 17.66 43.51
CA TYR A 449 26.28 17.65 44.21
C TYR A 449 27.36 18.56 43.58
N ALA A 450 27.30 18.81 42.27
CA ALA A 450 28.34 19.54 41.53
C ALA A 450 27.87 20.88 40.93
N ASP A 451 26.61 21.29 41.17
CA ASP A 451 25.97 22.46 40.52
C ASP A 451 26.10 22.44 38.98
N ALA A 452 26.21 21.24 38.40
CA ALA A 452 26.44 21.03 36.98
C ALA A 452 25.35 20.12 36.40
N THR A 453 24.70 20.57 35.32
CA THR A 453 23.67 19.78 34.63
C THR A 453 24.26 18.98 33.49
N ILE A 454 23.79 17.74 33.33
CA ILE A 454 24.09 16.91 32.17
C ILE A 454 22.86 16.90 31.29
N GLY A 455 22.95 17.55 30.13
CA GLY A 455 21.86 17.60 29.15
C GLY A 455 21.52 16.21 28.61
N GLU A 456 20.31 16.08 28.07
CA GLU A 456 19.75 14.84 27.54
C GLU A 456 20.65 14.14 26.53
N THR A 457 21.12 14.85 25.50
CA THR A 457 22.05 14.32 24.49
C THR A 457 23.35 13.79 25.10
N ALA A 458 23.86 14.42 26.16
CA ALA A 458 25.07 13.93 26.83
C ALA A 458 24.80 12.65 27.63
N ARG A 459 23.60 12.47 28.19
CA ARG A 459 23.19 11.23 28.86
C ARG A 459 23.07 10.09 27.86
N GLU A 460 22.40 10.35 26.74
CA GLU A 460 22.24 9.38 25.64
C GLU A 460 23.60 8.94 25.10
N ASN A 461 24.50 9.87 24.80
CA ASN A 461 25.87 9.55 24.35
C ASN A 461 26.66 8.72 25.38
N VAL A 462 26.50 8.99 26.68
CA VAL A 462 27.17 8.22 27.74
C VAL A 462 26.63 6.79 27.79
N ALA A 463 25.31 6.63 27.74
CA ALA A 463 24.68 5.31 27.69
C ALA A 463 25.11 4.55 26.42
N ASP A 464 25.17 5.19 25.26
CA ASP A 464 25.66 4.61 24.02
C ASP A 464 27.11 4.16 24.10
N ALA A 465 27.99 5.01 24.66
CA ALA A 465 29.40 4.71 24.82
C ALA A 465 29.66 3.53 25.78
N LEU A 466 28.85 3.41 26.83
CA LEU A 466 28.88 2.27 27.74
C LEU A 466 28.31 1.02 27.06
N TRP A 467 27.11 1.10 26.48
CA TRP A 467 26.43 -0.01 25.81
C TRP A 467 27.28 -0.63 24.69
N ALA A 468 27.99 0.20 23.92
CA ALA A 468 28.90 -0.24 22.86
C ALA A 468 30.13 -1.02 23.37
N ARG A 469 30.53 -0.82 24.64
CA ARG A 469 31.63 -1.56 25.29
C ARG A 469 31.17 -2.80 26.04
N MET A 470 29.88 -2.90 26.32
CA MET A 470 29.29 -4.09 26.94
C MET A 470 29.18 -5.24 25.94
N ALA A 471 29.22 -6.48 26.45
CA ALA A 471 29.10 -7.69 25.65
C ALA A 471 27.67 -8.24 25.69
N THR A 472 27.13 -8.65 24.52
CA THR A 472 25.90 -9.45 24.47
C THR A 472 26.12 -10.77 25.19
N VAL A 473 25.16 -11.17 26.02
CA VAL A 473 25.25 -12.40 26.79
C VAL A 473 25.17 -13.65 25.91
N PRO A 474 25.88 -14.74 26.24
CA PRO A 474 25.85 -15.98 25.46
C PRO A 474 24.62 -16.85 25.75
N ASP A 475 23.75 -16.45 26.67
CA ASP A 475 22.57 -17.20 27.09
C ASP A 475 21.67 -17.53 25.88
N ASP A 476 21.28 -18.81 25.76
CA ASP A 476 20.34 -19.22 24.72
C ASP A 476 18.93 -18.72 25.04
N PRO A 477 18.16 -18.27 24.02
CA PRO A 477 16.78 -17.90 24.23
C PRO A 477 15.97 -19.10 24.75
N PRO A 478 14.93 -18.88 25.56
CA PRO A 478 14.00 -19.94 25.95
C PRO A 478 13.42 -20.67 24.74
N ASN A 479 13.05 -21.93 24.90
CA ASN A 479 12.31 -22.64 23.85
C ASN A 479 10.94 -21.98 23.60
N THR A 480 10.38 -22.20 22.41
CA THR A 480 9.12 -21.57 21.96
C THR A 480 7.96 -21.75 22.93
N SER A 481 7.81 -22.95 23.52
CA SER A 481 6.76 -23.21 24.51
C SER A 481 6.95 -22.41 25.81
N ALA A 482 8.19 -22.25 26.29
CA ALA A 482 8.47 -21.45 27.47
C ALA A 482 8.23 -19.96 27.20
N LEU A 483 8.53 -19.51 25.98
CA LEU A 483 8.28 -18.14 25.54
C LEU A 483 6.77 -17.85 25.36
N ALA A 484 5.99 -18.84 24.93
CA ALA A 484 4.53 -18.71 24.82
C ALA A 484 3.86 -18.53 26.20
N ASP A 485 4.40 -19.17 27.24
CA ASP A 485 3.88 -19.11 28.61
C ASP A 485 4.32 -17.84 29.38
N ASP A 486 5.33 -17.12 28.87
CA ASP A 486 5.88 -15.90 29.47
C ASP A 486 5.60 -14.67 28.59
N ARG A 487 4.63 -13.86 29.02
CA ARG A 487 4.20 -12.67 28.26
C ARG A 487 5.24 -11.57 28.21
N ASP A 488 6.07 -11.42 29.24
CA ASP A 488 7.11 -10.40 29.29
C ASP A 488 8.22 -10.79 28.32
N ALA A 489 8.66 -12.06 28.37
CA ALA A 489 9.64 -12.58 27.41
C ALA A 489 9.12 -12.55 25.95
N ALA A 490 7.84 -12.85 25.71
CA ALA A 490 7.25 -12.69 24.38
C ALA A 490 7.20 -11.22 23.92
N SER A 491 6.97 -10.28 24.84
CA SER A 491 7.02 -8.84 24.56
C SER A 491 8.42 -8.39 24.19
N ASP A 492 9.44 -8.89 24.89
CA ASP A 492 10.85 -8.61 24.58
C ASP A 492 11.23 -9.18 23.20
N LEU A 493 10.75 -10.38 22.85
CA LEU A 493 10.95 -10.92 21.50
C LEU A 493 10.29 -10.04 20.45
N LEU A 494 9.09 -9.54 20.71
CA LEU A 494 8.40 -8.65 19.77
C LEU A 494 9.16 -7.34 19.57
N ALA A 495 9.66 -6.73 20.65
CA ALA A 495 10.49 -5.53 20.58
C ALA A 495 11.78 -5.80 19.77
N ALA A 496 12.42 -6.94 19.98
CA ALA A 496 13.58 -7.38 19.22
C ALA A 496 13.29 -7.60 17.73
N MET A 497 12.12 -8.14 17.39
CA MET A 497 11.68 -8.29 16.00
C MET A 497 11.48 -6.93 15.31
N ALA A 498 10.95 -5.94 16.03
CA ALA A 498 10.75 -4.59 15.52
C ALA A 498 12.05 -3.79 15.36
N SER A 499 13.06 -4.04 16.22
CA SER A 499 14.33 -3.30 16.19
C SER A 499 15.27 -3.74 15.06
N VAL A 500 15.15 -4.97 14.59
CA VAL A 500 15.97 -5.50 13.49
C VAL A 500 15.39 -5.09 12.14
N ASN A 501 16.26 -4.56 11.27
CA ASN A 501 15.89 -4.26 9.89
C ASN A 501 15.69 -5.56 9.09
N VAL A 502 14.46 -5.81 8.68
CA VAL A 502 14.05 -6.96 7.85
C VAL A 502 13.65 -6.46 6.47
N MET A 503 13.96 -7.23 5.42
CA MET A 503 13.58 -6.88 4.05
C MET A 503 12.05 -6.85 3.91
N ALA A 504 11.55 -5.94 3.07
CA ALA A 504 10.13 -5.85 2.76
C ALA A 504 9.51 -7.21 2.32
N PRO A 505 8.27 -7.52 2.74
CA PRO A 505 7.56 -8.71 2.30
C PRO A 505 7.43 -8.79 0.76
N PRO A 506 7.27 -9.99 0.20
CA PRO A 506 6.91 -10.15 -1.21
C PRO A 506 5.57 -9.47 -1.53
N THR A 507 5.40 -9.04 -2.78
CA THR A 507 4.19 -8.37 -3.27
C THR A 507 3.27 -9.32 -4.03
N SER A 508 3.61 -10.61 -4.15
CA SER A 508 2.80 -11.58 -4.90
C SER A 508 1.48 -11.95 -4.21
N CYS A 509 1.31 -11.55 -2.94
CA CYS A 509 0.02 -11.57 -2.25
C CYS A 509 -0.92 -10.44 -2.66
N LEU A 510 -0.46 -9.49 -3.47
CA LEU A 510 -1.25 -8.38 -3.99
C LEU A 510 -1.65 -8.66 -5.45
N SER A 511 -2.90 -8.34 -5.76
CA SER A 511 -3.51 -8.28 -7.09
C SER A 511 -4.03 -6.85 -7.32
N PRO A 512 -3.15 -5.91 -7.72
CA PRO A 512 -3.55 -4.56 -8.15
C PRO A 512 -4.41 -4.62 -9.42
N ILE A 513 -5.12 -3.53 -9.75
CA ILE A 513 -5.93 -3.47 -10.97
C ILE A 513 -5.02 -3.35 -12.20
N GLU A 514 -3.91 -2.63 -12.08
CA GLU A 514 -3.00 -2.18 -13.14
C GLU A 514 -3.54 -0.99 -13.95
N ALA A 515 -2.65 -0.08 -14.36
CA ALA A 515 -3.02 1.18 -14.99
C ALA A 515 -3.86 1.00 -16.27
N ASP A 516 -3.49 0.05 -17.14
CA ASP A 516 -4.20 -0.22 -18.39
C ASP A 516 -5.64 -0.72 -18.14
N GLN A 517 -5.83 -1.59 -17.14
CA GLN A 517 -7.15 -2.11 -16.77
C GLN A 517 -7.99 -1.02 -16.07
N LEU A 518 -7.35 -0.18 -15.25
CA LEU A 518 -7.99 0.95 -14.60
C LEU A 518 -8.54 1.94 -15.63
N GLU A 519 -7.74 2.24 -16.65
CA GLU A 519 -8.13 3.11 -17.75
C GLU A 519 -9.24 2.47 -18.59
N ALA A 520 -9.17 1.16 -18.88
CA ALA A 520 -10.23 0.44 -19.57
C ALA A 520 -11.58 0.52 -18.81
N GLY A 521 -11.55 0.38 -17.47
CA GLY A 521 -12.71 0.56 -16.60
C GLY A 521 -13.28 1.98 -16.65
N LEU A 522 -12.42 3.00 -16.58
CA LEU A 522 -12.83 4.40 -16.71
C LEU A 522 -13.46 4.71 -18.07
N ARG A 523 -12.88 4.21 -19.17
CA ARG A 523 -13.39 4.42 -20.54
C ARG A 523 -14.74 3.75 -20.77
N THR A 524 -15.00 2.63 -20.09
CA THR A 524 -16.27 1.90 -20.21
C THR A 524 -17.41 2.65 -19.53
N GLU A 525 -17.15 3.23 -18.36
CA GLU A 525 -18.20 3.82 -17.52
C GLU A 525 -18.34 5.35 -17.67
N PHE A 526 -17.33 6.03 -18.21
CA PHE A 526 -17.34 7.48 -18.43
C PHE A 526 -16.96 7.82 -19.86
N ASP A 527 -17.78 8.64 -20.53
CA ASP A 527 -17.45 9.27 -21.81
C ASP A 527 -16.70 10.58 -21.54
N ALA A 528 -15.38 10.57 -21.73
CA ALA A 528 -14.47 11.67 -21.42
C ALA A 528 -13.51 11.97 -22.57
N ASP A 529 -13.00 13.21 -22.63
CA ASP A 529 -12.04 13.64 -23.66
C ASP A 529 -10.62 13.08 -23.40
N PHE A 530 -10.34 12.70 -22.15
CA PHE A 530 -9.01 12.34 -21.67
C PHE A 530 -9.09 11.35 -20.51
N TYR A 531 -8.15 10.41 -20.48
CA TYR A 531 -7.95 9.44 -19.42
C TYR A 531 -6.47 9.31 -19.11
N ALA A 532 -6.14 9.07 -17.84
CA ALA A 532 -4.82 8.67 -17.40
C ALA A 532 -4.93 7.81 -16.15
N ALA A 533 -4.06 6.83 -16.02
CA ALA A 533 -3.97 5.97 -14.84
C ALA A 533 -2.51 5.76 -14.44
N ALA A 534 -2.27 5.50 -13.17
CA ALA A 534 -0.94 5.21 -12.63
C ALA A 534 -1.06 4.15 -11.53
N THR A 535 -0.20 3.13 -11.61
CA THR A 535 0.00 2.10 -10.58
C THR A 535 1.38 2.31 -10.00
N ARG A 536 1.46 2.52 -8.67
CA ARG A 536 2.74 2.74 -7.97
C ARG A 536 3.44 1.41 -7.72
N ASP A 537 4.74 1.49 -7.46
CA ASP A 537 5.46 0.37 -6.85
C ASP A 537 4.86 0.07 -5.46
N ALA A 538 4.96 -1.19 -5.03
CA ALA A 538 4.50 -1.56 -3.70
C ALA A 538 5.39 -0.94 -2.61
N ASP A 539 4.76 -0.53 -1.50
CA ASP A 539 5.41 -0.11 -0.28
C ASP A 539 4.84 -0.91 0.91
N VAL A 540 5.33 -0.67 2.13
CA VAL A 540 5.00 -1.47 3.31
C VAL A 540 4.58 -0.56 4.45
N HIS A 541 3.43 -0.87 5.06
CA HIS A 541 2.99 -0.23 6.29
C HIS A 541 2.67 -1.31 7.33
N GLY A 542 3.21 -1.17 8.54
CA GLY A 542 2.94 -2.12 9.63
C GLY A 542 3.26 -3.58 9.25
N GLY A 543 4.27 -3.80 8.39
CA GLY A 543 4.63 -5.14 7.89
C GLY A 543 3.72 -5.73 6.81
N ASP A 544 2.65 -5.04 6.39
CA ASP A 544 1.76 -5.45 5.32
C ASP A 544 2.10 -4.68 4.03
N PRO A 545 2.35 -5.37 2.90
CA PRO A 545 2.60 -4.71 1.63
C PRO A 545 1.31 -4.04 1.13
N PHE A 546 1.45 -2.90 0.45
CA PHE A 546 0.35 -2.23 -0.21
C PHE A 546 0.78 -1.58 -1.53
N ILE A 547 -0.17 -1.43 -2.45
CA ILE A 547 -0.01 -0.73 -3.72
C ILE A 547 -1.09 0.34 -3.81
N VAL A 548 -0.73 1.52 -4.32
CA VAL A 548 -1.68 2.61 -4.58
C VAL A 548 -1.77 2.86 -6.07
N GLU A 549 -3.01 3.00 -6.54
CA GLU A 549 -3.32 3.27 -7.93
C GLU A 549 -4.24 4.49 -8.02
N ALA A 550 -4.06 5.31 -9.05
CA ALA A 550 -4.89 6.47 -9.28
C ALA A 550 -5.31 6.56 -10.74
N GLY A 551 -6.51 7.05 -10.98
CA GLY A 551 -7.07 7.25 -12.33
C GLY A 551 -7.76 8.60 -12.44
N ILE A 552 -7.67 9.24 -13.59
CA ILE A 552 -8.30 10.52 -13.90
C ILE A 552 -9.00 10.41 -15.25
N ALA A 553 -10.29 10.73 -15.29
CA ALA A 553 -11.02 11.01 -16.52
C ALA A 553 -11.43 12.49 -16.56
N TYR A 554 -11.32 13.16 -17.71
CA TYR A 554 -11.59 14.60 -17.84
C TYR A 554 -12.35 14.94 -19.13
N GLY A 555 -13.36 15.81 -19.01
CA GLY A 555 -14.13 16.32 -20.14
C GLY A 555 -15.26 15.38 -20.59
N GLY A 556 -15.66 15.47 -21.85
CA GLY A 556 -16.80 14.73 -22.38
C GLY A 556 -18.12 15.07 -21.68
N ASP A 557 -18.87 14.04 -21.31
CA ASP A 557 -20.18 14.14 -20.65
C ASP A 557 -20.08 14.24 -19.12
N ILE A 558 -18.85 14.27 -18.57
CA ILE A 558 -18.65 14.47 -17.13
C ILE A 558 -19.15 15.86 -16.73
N ASP A 559 -19.92 15.91 -15.63
CA ASP A 559 -20.53 17.15 -15.15
C ASP A 559 -19.48 18.24 -14.90
N SER A 560 -19.64 19.38 -15.59
CA SER A 560 -18.75 20.52 -15.49
C SER A 560 -19.05 21.43 -14.29
N GLU A 561 -20.21 21.25 -13.66
CA GLU A 561 -20.65 22.05 -12.52
C GLU A 561 -20.25 21.40 -11.19
N GLY A 562 -19.65 22.20 -10.30
CA GLY A 562 -19.34 21.77 -8.93
C GLY A 562 -17.96 21.11 -8.77
N GLY A 563 -17.86 20.29 -7.73
CA GLY A 563 -16.62 19.60 -7.37
C GLY A 563 -16.42 18.35 -8.23
N VAL A 564 -15.16 17.95 -8.41
CA VAL A 564 -14.83 16.70 -9.10
C VAL A 564 -15.48 15.49 -8.42
N GLN A 565 -15.76 14.46 -9.20
CA GLN A 565 -16.23 13.19 -8.66
C GLN A 565 -15.05 12.40 -8.12
N LEU A 566 -14.98 12.22 -6.80
CA LEU A 566 -14.00 11.37 -6.14
C LEU A 566 -14.54 9.94 -5.93
N MET A 567 -13.86 8.95 -6.49
CA MET A 567 -14.10 7.53 -6.27
C MET A 567 -12.97 6.94 -5.40
N ARG A 568 -13.32 6.24 -4.34
CA ARG A 568 -12.36 5.71 -3.37
C ARG A 568 -12.53 4.20 -3.28
N PHE A 569 -11.44 3.46 -3.34
CA PHE A 569 -11.48 2.00 -3.34
C PHE A 569 -10.43 1.43 -2.41
N ALA A 570 -10.77 0.31 -1.78
CA ALA A 570 -9.85 -0.53 -1.05
C ALA A 570 -10.03 -1.97 -1.52
N ASN A 571 -8.96 -2.67 -1.90
CA ASN A 571 -9.01 -4.06 -2.40
C ASN A 571 -10.12 -4.31 -3.45
N ARG A 572 -10.24 -3.42 -4.45
CA ARG A 572 -11.29 -3.42 -5.50
C ARG A 572 -12.73 -3.32 -5.00
N VAL A 573 -12.93 -2.81 -3.78
CA VAL A 573 -14.24 -2.55 -3.18
C VAL A 573 -14.46 -1.03 -3.09
N PRO A 574 -15.56 -0.49 -3.65
CA PRO A 574 -15.89 0.93 -3.52
C PRO A 574 -16.25 1.34 -2.09
N LEU A 575 -15.67 2.45 -1.63
CA LEU A 575 -15.95 3.08 -0.35
C LEU A 575 -17.05 4.15 -0.50
N VAL A 576 -18.30 3.73 -0.36
CA VAL A 576 -19.48 4.57 -0.69
C VAL A 576 -19.73 5.66 0.37
N TYR A 577 -19.51 5.37 1.65
CA TYR A 577 -19.84 6.24 2.78
C TYR A 577 -18.59 6.87 3.43
N GLN A 578 -18.80 7.81 4.36
CA GLN A 578 -17.73 8.43 5.18
C GLN A 578 -16.60 9.13 4.40
N ARG A 579 -16.93 9.81 3.29
CA ARG A 579 -15.93 10.51 2.45
C ARG A 579 -15.01 11.45 3.24
N GLY A 580 -15.53 12.19 4.22
CA GLY A 580 -14.78 13.20 4.98
C GLY A 580 -13.88 12.67 6.09
N ALA A 581 -13.83 11.35 6.31
CA ALA A 581 -12.96 10.72 7.32
C ALA A 581 -11.86 9.86 6.67
N CYS A 582 -11.72 9.93 5.34
CA CYS A 582 -10.85 9.04 4.58
C CYS A 582 -9.59 9.77 4.11
N ALA A 583 -8.44 9.13 4.34
CA ALA A 583 -7.11 9.61 3.92
C ALA A 583 -7.07 10.06 2.45
N THR A 584 -7.74 9.33 1.55
CA THR A 584 -7.83 9.71 0.14
C THR A 584 -8.41 11.11 -0.06
N THR A 585 -9.48 11.46 0.66
CA THR A 585 -10.11 12.78 0.54
C THR A 585 -9.21 13.87 1.09
N ASP A 586 -8.54 13.60 2.21
CA ASP A 586 -7.63 14.54 2.87
C ASP A 586 -6.42 14.83 1.96
N VAL A 587 -5.74 13.79 1.46
CA VAL A 587 -4.60 13.92 0.53
C VAL A 587 -4.99 14.67 -0.74
N LEU A 588 -6.12 14.32 -1.38
CA LEU A 588 -6.58 15.04 -2.57
C LEU A 588 -6.95 16.50 -2.26
N GLY A 589 -7.40 16.79 -1.05
CA GLY A 589 -7.70 18.14 -0.58
C GLY A 589 -6.45 19.01 -0.43
N ASP A 590 -5.33 18.40 -0.07
CA ASP A 590 -4.04 19.06 0.16
C ASP A 590 -3.21 19.25 -1.12
N ILE A 591 -3.50 18.48 -2.18
CA ILE A 591 -2.88 18.68 -3.49
C ILE A 591 -3.27 20.05 -4.06
N GLY A 592 -2.25 20.83 -4.46
CA GLY A 592 -2.43 22.12 -5.13
C GLY A 592 -2.88 21.98 -6.60
N TRP A 593 -4.17 21.66 -6.81
CA TRP A 593 -4.75 21.35 -8.13
C TRP A 593 -4.66 22.46 -9.18
N ARG A 594 -4.52 23.72 -8.76
CA ARG A 594 -4.25 24.84 -9.67
C ARG A 594 -2.97 24.64 -10.49
N ASN A 595 -1.98 23.92 -9.94
CA ASN A 595 -0.73 23.59 -10.63
C ASN A 595 -0.93 22.59 -11.78
N TYR A 596 -2.08 21.92 -11.81
CA TYR A 596 -2.53 20.96 -12.83
C TYR A 596 -3.66 21.52 -13.70
N ASN A 597 -3.89 22.84 -13.66
CA ASN A 597 -4.92 23.55 -14.41
C ASN A 597 -6.39 23.19 -14.07
N LEU A 598 -6.63 22.61 -12.88
CA LEU A 598 -7.98 22.48 -12.34
C LEU A 598 -8.31 23.66 -11.42
N SER A 599 -9.58 24.07 -11.42
CA SER A 599 -10.05 25.12 -10.51
C SER A 599 -10.09 24.56 -9.09
N GLN A 600 -9.69 25.35 -8.10
CA GLN A 600 -9.76 24.98 -6.69
C GLN A 600 -10.05 26.25 -5.89
N PRO A 601 -11.32 26.67 -5.78
CA PRO A 601 -11.70 27.87 -5.03
C PRO A 601 -11.23 27.77 -3.57
N GLY A 602 -10.70 28.87 -3.01
CA GLY A 602 -10.07 28.84 -1.69
C GLY A 602 -8.63 28.30 -1.65
N GLY A 603 -8.24 27.49 -2.64
CA GLY A 603 -6.88 26.95 -2.77
C GLY A 603 -6.60 25.71 -1.91
N SER A 604 -7.63 25.17 -1.27
CA SER A 604 -7.61 23.94 -0.48
C SER A 604 -8.91 23.17 -0.69
N GLY A 605 -8.89 21.86 -0.43
CA GLY A 605 -10.03 20.97 -0.65
C GLY A 605 -10.13 20.48 -2.09
N LEU A 606 -11.18 19.72 -2.39
CA LEU A 606 -11.32 19.08 -3.70
C LEU A 606 -11.44 20.11 -4.84
N PRO A 607 -10.85 19.82 -6.01
CA PRO A 607 -10.94 20.70 -7.17
C PRO A 607 -12.35 20.72 -7.77
N GLN A 608 -12.56 21.63 -8.71
CA GLN A 608 -13.79 21.81 -9.47
C GLN A 608 -13.52 21.64 -10.97
N GLY A 609 -14.51 21.08 -11.66
CA GLY A 609 -14.50 20.89 -13.11
C GLY A 609 -14.97 19.49 -13.52
N PRO A 610 -15.05 19.24 -14.85
CA PRO A 610 -15.51 17.99 -15.42
C PRO A 610 -14.44 16.91 -15.30
N ALA A 611 -14.18 16.46 -14.07
CA ALA A 611 -13.19 15.43 -13.80
C ALA A 611 -13.72 14.39 -12.83
N VAL A 612 -13.37 13.14 -13.11
CA VAL A 612 -13.48 12.01 -12.19
C VAL A 612 -12.07 11.68 -11.75
N ILE A 613 -11.86 11.60 -10.44
CA ILE A 613 -10.58 11.19 -9.86
C ILE A 613 -10.87 9.95 -9.02
N MET A 614 -10.10 8.92 -9.25
CA MET A 614 -10.20 7.69 -8.50
C MET A 614 -8.88 7.31 -7.84
N VAL A 615 -8.98 6.71 -6.66
CA VAL A 615 -7.84 6.16 -5.92
C VAL A 615 -8.21 4.80 -5.38
N HIS A 616 -7.34 3.83 -5.63
CA HIS A 616 -7.45 2.47 -5.15
C HIS A 616 -6.24 2.13 -4.29
N VAL A 617 -6.48 1.56 -3.10
CA VAL A 617 -5.45 1.01 -2.23
C VAL A 617 -5.63 -0.50 -2.13
N ALA A 618 -4.64 -1.25 -2.60
CA ALA A 618 -4.57 -2.70 -2.49
C ALA A 618 -3.62 -3.08 -1.35
N SER A 619 -4.07 -3.91 -0.40
CA SER A 619 -3.25 -4.40 0.71
C SER A 619 -3.82 -5.70 1.28
N THR A 620 -2.97 -6.53 1.89
CA THR A 620 -3.42 -7.65 2.73
C THR A 620 -4.22 -7.15 3.93
N ASN A 621 -3.90 -5.95 4.44
CA ASN A 621 -4.49 -5.36 5.62
C ASN A 621 -4.68 -3.85 5.46
N VAL A 622 -5.73 -3.44 4.76
CA VAL A 622 -6.07 -2.02 4.61
C VAL A 622 -6.45 -1.42 5.99
N PRO A 623 -5.80 -0.34 6.45
CA PRO A 623 -6.12 0.29 7.72
C PRO A 623 -7.41 1.10 7.59
N PHE A 624 -8.51 0.62 8.16
CA PHE A 624 -9.80 1.32 8.14
C PHE A 624 -10.02 2.13 9.43
N THR A 625 -10.79 3.21 9.35
CA THR A 625 -11.17 4.02 10.53
C THR A 625 -12.25 3.37 11.39
N SER A 626 -12.99 2.41 10.85
CA SER A 626 -14.09 1.71 11.51
C SER A 626 -14.29 0.30 10.95
N GLU A 627 -14.92 -0.57 11.74
CA GLU A 627 -15.26 -1.96 11.36
C GLU A 627 -16.14 -2.08 10.11
N SER A 628 -16.90 -1.01 9.78
CA SER A 628 -17.73 -0.95 8.56
C SER A 628 -16.94 -0.75 7.27
N LYS A 629 -15.62 -0.50 7.35
CA LYS A 629 -14.71 -0.37 6.20
C LYS A 629 -15.12 0.70 5.19
N ASP A 630 -15.61 1.85 5.66
CA ASP A 630 -16.07 2.94 4.79
C ASP A 630 -14.96 3.96 4.42
N ALA A 631 -13.87 3.99 5.19
CA ALA A 631 -12.81 4.98 5.06
C ALA A 631 -11.45 4.40 5.47
N ILE A 632 -10.44 4.69 4.64
CA ILE A 632 -9.04 4.40 4.89
C ILE A 632 -8.52 5.41 5.92
N ALA A 633 -7.83 4.93 6.95
CA ALA A 633 -7.25 5.73 8.01
C ALA A 633 -6.04 6.53 7.52
N ASN A 634 -5.76 7.64 8.21
CA ASN A 634 -4.68 8.57 7.89
C ASN A 634 -3.33 7.98 8.34
N VAL A 635 -2.73 7.22 7.43
CA VAL A 635 -1.45 6.54 7.61
C VAL A 635 -0.40 7.22 6.71
N PRO A 636 0.67 7.80 7.27
CA PRO A 636 1.62 8.62 6.51
C PRO A 636 2.22 7.93 5.27
N GLU A 637 2.57 6.65 5.36
CA GLU A 637 3.14 5.89 4.24
C GLU A 637 2.12 5.75 3.09
N ILE A 638 0.86 5.43 3.43
CA ILE A 638 -0.23 5.32 2.44
C ILE A 638 -0.58 6.69 1.86
N GLU A 639 -0.62 7.74 2.68
CA GLU A 639 -0.90 9.11 2.22
C GLU A 639 0.15 9.60 1.22
N ALA A 640 1.43 9.32 1.47
CA ALA A 640 2.52 9.68 0.57
C ALA A 640 2.36 9.00 -0.80
N GLU A 641 2.07 7.70 -0.85
CA GLU A 641 1.87 6.98 -2.12
C GLU A 641 0.57 7.37 -2.83
N ILE A 642 -0.53 7.66 -2.10
CA ILE A 642 -1.73 8.27 -2.68
C ILE A 642 -1.39 9.60 -3.36
N GLU A 643 -0.64 10.45 -2.68
CA GLU A 643 -0.26 11.74 -3.22
C GLU A 643 0.58 11.58 -4.50
N LEU A 644 1.55 10.65 -4.50
CA LEU A 644 2.41 10.38 -5.64
C LEU A 644 1.63 9.80 -6.83
N ALA A 645 0.76 8.80 -6.62
CA ALA A 645 -0.07 8.19 -7.66
C ALA A 645 -0.96 9.23 -8.35
N VAL A 646 -1.64 10.06 -7.58
CA VAL A 646 -2.55 11.09 -8.10
C VAL A 646 -1.76 12.17 -8.84
N ARG A 647 -0.59 12.57 -8.34
CA ARG A 647 0.29 13.54 -9.01
C ARG A 647 0.81 13.01 -10.34
N GLU A 648 1.06 11.70 -10.45
CA GLU A 648 1.50 11.05 -11.68
C GLU A 648 0.43 11.20 -12.78
N ALA A 649 -0.80 10.72 -12.52
CA ALA A 649 -1.92 10.90 -13.45
C ALA A 649 -2.24 12.39 -13.73
N ALA A 650 -2.14 13.26 -12.71
CA ALA A 650 -2.42 14.69 -12.86
C ALA A 650 -1.40 15.42 -13.75
N ARG A 651 -0.15 14.94 -13.85
CA ARG A 651 0.87 15.51 -14.77
C ARG A 651 0.51 15.26 -16.23
N GLU A 652 -0.09 14.12 -16.55
CA GLU A 652 -0.58 13.83 -17.89
C GLU A 652 -1.78 14.71 -18.24
N LEU A 653 -2.74 14.81 -17.31
CA LEU A 653 -3.87 15.74 -17.45
C LEU A 653 -3.40 17.17 -17.71
N LYS A 654 -2.41 17.63 -16.92
CA LYS A 654 -1.83 18.97 -17.11
C LYS A 654 -1.28 19.16 -18.52
N SER A 655 -0.56 18.17 -19.03
CA SER A 655 0.03 18.20 -20.37
C SER A 655 -1.06 18.26 -21.45
N PHE A 656 -2.13 17.47 -21.30
CA PHE A 656 -3.32 17.53 -22.15
C PHE A 656 -3.99 18.92 -22.13
N LEU A 657 -4.26 19.47 -20.94
CA LEU A 657 -4.90 20.78 -20.78
C LEU A 657 -4.04 21.92 -21.35
N GLN A 658 -2.71 21.86 -21.17
CA GLN A 658 -1.78 22.82 -21.76
C GLN A 658 -1.79 22.77 -23.29
N LYS A 659 -1.79 21.56 -23.87
CA LYS A 659 -1.89 21.37 -25.32
C LYS A 659 -3.22 21.93 -25.84
N ARG A 660 -4.34 21.62 -25.19
CA ARG A 660 -5.68 22.14 -25.53
C ARG A 660 -5.73 23.67 -25.45
N GLN A 661 -5.19 24.27 -24.39
CA GLN A 661 -5.17 25.73 -24.23
C GLN A 661 -4.26 26.41 -25.26
N SER A 662 -3.11 25.83 -25.56
CA SER A 662 -2.18 26.34 -26.58
C SER A 662 -2.83 26.37 -27.96
N MET A 663 -3.48 25.26 -28.35
CA MET A 663 -4.22 25.17 -29.61
C MET A 663 -5.35 26.20 -29.67
N ARG A 664 -6.12 26.36 -28.59
CA ARG A 664 -7.19 27.37 -28.53
C ARG A 664 -6.69 28.80 -28.69
N LYS A 665 -5.57 29.16 -28.04
CA LYS A 665 -4.97 30.50 -28.17
C LYS A 665 -4.41 30.73 -29.57
N ARG A 666 -3.82 29.70 -30.18
CA ARG A 666 -3.32 29.75 -31.56
C ARG A 666 -4.46 29.99 -32.54
N GLN A 667 -5.54 29.22 -32.42
CA GLN A 667 -6.74 29.40 -33.23
C GLN A 667 -7.31 30.82 -33.08
N GLN A 668 -7.49 31.29 -31.85
CA GLN A 668 -8.00 32.64 -31.60
C GLN A 668 -7.09 33.73 -32.19
N LYS A 669 -5.76 33.59 -32.07
CA LYS A 669 -4.80 34.51 -32.68
C LYS A 669 -4.93 34.49 -34.21
N GLN A 670 -5.03 33.30 -34.80
CA GLN A 670 -5.22 33.13 -36.24
C GLN A 670 -6.50 33.81 -36.71
N ASP A 671 -7.63 33.55 -36.05
CA ASP A 671 -8.94 34.13 -36.37
C ASP A 671 -8.88 35.67 -36.35
N VAL A 672 -8.27 36.26 -35.32
CA VAL A 672 -8.14 37.72 -35.19
C VAL A 672 -7.23 38.31 -36.28
N ILE A 673 -6.13 37.64 -36.62
CA ILE A 673 -5.23 38.14 -37.67
C ILE A 673 -5.87 38.02 -39.04
N MET A 674 -6.56 36.91 -39.33
CA MET A 674 -7.29 36.72 -40.60
C MET A 674 -8.39 37.76 -40.79
N ASP A 675 -8.97 38.30 -39.71
CA ASP A 675 -9.95 39.40 -39.78
C ASP A 675 -9.27 40.77 -40.06
N ILE A 676 -8.13 41.05 -39.42
CA ILE A 676 -7.48 42.37 -39.48
C ILE A 676 -6.58 42.52 -40.71
N LEU A 677 -5.82 41.50 -41.06
CA LEU A 677 -4.72 41.58 -42.02
C LEU A 677 -5.19 41.95 -43.44
N PRO A 678 -6.26 41.34 -44.01
CA PRO A 678 -6.81 41.76 -45.30
C PRO A 678 -7.26 43.22 -45.30
N THR A 679 -7.91 43.66 -44.22
CA THR A 679 -8.38 45.04 -44.05
C THR A 679 -7.22 46.04 -44.04
N MET A 680 -6.10 45.70 -43.39
CA MET A 680 -4.90 46.53 -43.40
C MET A 680 -4.23 46.56 -44.78
N ALA A 681 -4.12 45.41 -45.44
CA ALA A 681 -3.53 45.30 -46.77
C ALA A 681 -4.28 46.17 -47.80
N GLU A 682 -5.61 46.15 -47.77
CA GLU A 682 -6.45 47.03 -48.59
C GLU A 682 -6.12 48.51 -48.36
N LYS A 683 -6.06 48.96 -47.10
CA LYS A 683 -5.79 50.37 -46.76
C LYS A 683 -4.38 50.83 -47.12
N VAL A 684 -3.38 49.96 -46.99
CA VAL A 684 -2.00 50.26 -47.41
C VAL A 684 -1.90 50.31 -48.93
N GLY A 685 -2.59 49.42 -49.64
CA GLY A 685 -2.71 49.47 -51.10
C GLY A 685 -3.30 50.79 -51.58
N GLU A 686 -4.42 51.23 -50.97
CA GLU A 686 -5.04 52.52 -51.23
C GLU A 686 -4.08 53.71 -51.01
N LEU A 687 -3.30 53.70 -49.92
CA LEU A 687 -2.37 54.79 -49.57
C LEU A 687 -1.13 54.85 -50.47
N THR A 688 -0.62 53.70 -50.92
CA THR A 688 0.60 53.61 -51.73
C THR A 688 0.33 53.64 -53.23
N GLY A 689 -0.93 53.46 -53.65
CA GLY A 689 -1.31 53.28 -55.04
C GLY A 689 -0.78 51.98 -55.67
N ARG A 690 -0.31 51.05 -54.83
CA ARG A 690 0.05 49.68 -55.23
C ARG A 690 -1.18 48.80 -55.01
N GLY A 691 -1.51 47.92 -55.96
CA GLY A 691 -2.69 47.04 -55.87
C GLY A 691 -2.67 46.09 -54.67
N GLY A 692 -3.69 45.24 -54.55
CA GLY A 692 -3.88 44.31 -53.44
C GLY A 692 -2.61 43.53 -53.09
N VAL A 693 -2.25 43.54 -51.81
CA VAL A 693 -1.09 42.82 -51.27
C VAL A 693 -1.59 41.45 -50.82
N ASP A 694 -1.00 40.36 -51.34
CA ASP A 694 -1.26 39.03 -50.80
C ASP A 694 -0.80 38.98 -49.33
N VAL A 695 -1.73 38.59 -48.47
CA VAL A 695 -1.53 38.52 -47.02
C VAL A 695 -1.11 37.14 -46.56
N SER A 696 -1.17 36.11 -47.41
CA SER A 696 -0.92 34.71 -47.04
C SER A 696 0.50 34.52 -46.52
N ASP A 697 1.50 35.04 -47.23
CA ASP A 697 2.90 35.09 -46.79
C ASP A 697 3.04 35.86 -45.46
N SER A 698 2.41 37.02 -45.37
CA SER A 698 2.43 37.84 -44.15
C SER A 698 1.80 37.11 -42.96
N LEU A 699 0.68 36.42 -43.16
CA LEU A 699 -0.01 35.62 -42.15
C LEU A 699 0.89 34.48 -41.68
N ALA A 700 1.47 33.72 -42.62
CA ALA A 700 2.33 32.60 -42.31
C ALA A 700 3.54 33.04 -41.47
N ARG A 701 4.17 34.16 -41.84
CA ARG A 701 5.25 34.79 -41.05
C ARG A 701 4.79 35.21 -39.66
N ILE A 702 3.67 35.91 -39.53
CA ILE A 702 3.16 36.37 -38.22
C ILE A 702 2.78 35.18 -37.32
N MET A 703 2.34 34.07 -37.91
CA MET A 703 1.94 32.86 -37.22
C MET A 703 3.09 31.88 -36.98
N ASN A 704 4.28 32.15 -37.52
CA ASN A 704 5.41 31.22 -37.57
C ASN A 704 4.98 29.85 -38.13
N ASN A 705 4.19 29.90 -39.20
CA ASN A 705 3.68 28.75 -39.91
C ASN A 705 4.68 28.28 -40.96
N VAL A 706 4.50 27.04 -41.40
CA VAL A 706 5.05 26.58 -42.67
C VAL A 706 4.16 27.16 -43.77
N LEU A 707 4.75 27.92 -44.68
CA LEU A 707 4.12 28.45 -45.88
C LEU A 707 4.45 27.52 -47.06
N VAL A 708 3.44 27.08 -47.79
CA VAL A 708 3.64 26.38 -49.07
C VAL A 708 2.99 27.21 -50.17
N GLU A 709 3.79 27.72 -51.09
CA GLU A 709 3.34 28.52 -52.22
C GLU A 709 3.53 27.78 -53.54
N ARG A 710 2.53 27.83 -54.43
CA ARG A 710 2.65 27.37 -55.81
C ARG A 710 2.71 28.56 -56.77
N ALA A 711 3.68 28.57 -57.68
CA ALA A 711 3.81 29.54 -58.76
C ALA A 711 4.03 28.84 -60.12
N ARG A 712 3.54 29.44 -61.20
CA ARG A 712 3.83 29.04 -62.58
C ARG A 712 4.66 30.08 -63.32
N SER A 713 5.49 29.64 -64.26
CA SER A 713 6.18 30.51 -65.21
C SER A 713 5.22 31.19 -66.19
N ASP A 714 5.67 32.27 -66.85
CA ASP A 714 4.87 33.05 -67.82
C ASP A 714 4.33 32.21 -69.00
N ASP A 715 5.01 31.13 -69.37
CA ASP A 715 4.59 30.19 -70.42
C ASP A 715 3.62 29.10 -69.89
N GLY A 716 3.34 29.08 -68.60
CA GLY A 716 2.50 28.11 -67.91
C GLY A 716 3.14 26.74 -67.73
N GLN A 717 4.37 26.50 -68.21
CA GLN A 717 4.95 25.17 -68.31
C GLN A 717 5.76 24.73 -67.10
N THR A 718 6.36 25.66 -66.35
CA THR A 718 7.17 25.33 -65.16
C THR A 718 6.37 25.65 -63.91
N VAL A 719 6.19 24.66 -63.04
CA VAL A 719 5.60 24.81 -61.71
C VAL A 719 6.71 24.82 -60.67
N THR A 720 6.68 25.81 -59.78
CA THR A 720 7.58 25.92 -58.62
C THR A 720 6.74 25.95 -57.35
N LEU A 721 6.96 24.97 -56.47
CA LEU A 721 6.44 24.94 -55.12
C LEU A 721 7.53 25.40 -54.17
N ARG A 722 7.25 26.41 -53.35
CA ARG A 722 8.18 26.93 -52.36
C ARG A 722 7.64 26.64 -50.96
N VAL A 723 8.43 25.91 -50.16
CA VAL A 723 8.11 25.56 -48.77
C VAL A 723 9.00 26.41 -47.86
N GLU A 724 8.41 27.38 -47.16
CA GLU A 724 9.13 28.22 -46.19
C GLU A 724 8.73 27.87 -44.76
N ASN A 725 9.70 27.65 -43.88
CA ASN A 725 9.44 27.41 -42.47
C ASN A 725 9.74 28.67 -41.64
N HIS A 726 8.71 29.43 -41.29
CA HIS A 726 8.85 30.60 -40.41
C HIS A 726 8.91 30.25 -38.92
N GLY A 727 8.97 28.96 -38.58
CA GLY A 727 9.22 28.47 -37.23
C GLY A 727 10.72 28.40 -36.92
N THR A 728 11.05 28.18 -35.64
CA THR A 728 12.45 28.06 -35.19
C THR A 728 13.00 26.63 -35.25
N GLY A 729 12.14 25.63 -35.41
CA GLY A 729 12.53 24.21 -35.43
C GLY A 729 12.33 23.61 -36.82
N SER A 730 13.14 22.60 -37.16
CA SER A 730 12.97 21.83 -38.39
C SER A 730 11.59 21.17 -38.43
N VAL A 731 10.99 21.14 -39.61
CA VAL A 731 9.71 20.49 -39.87
C VAL A 731 9.84 19.65 -41.13
N ASP A 732 9.37 18.40 -41.06
CA ASP A 732 9.15 17.55 -42.23
C ASP A 732 7.75 17.85 -42.76
N VAL A 733 7.65 18.21 -44.03
CA VAL A 733 6.39 18.62 -44.66
C VAL A 733 6.08 17.64 -45.77
N ASP A 734 4.92 16.99 -45.74
CA ASP A 734 4.50 16.11 -46.83
C ASP A 734 3.76 16.95 -47.88
N VAL A 735 4.42 17.22 -49.01
CA VAL A 735 3.87 18.01 -50.12
C VAL A 735 3.51 17.08 -51.27
N THR A 736 2.25 17.10 -51.68
CA THR A 736 1.74 16.35 -52.83
C THR A 736 1.06 17.31 -53.79
N ASP A 737 1.59 17.44 -55.01
CA ASP A 737 0.95 18.19 -56.09
C ASP A 737 0.33 17.19 -57.07
N ILE A 738 -0.98 17.29 -57.26
CA ILE A 738 -1.78 16.39 -58.09
C ILE A 738 -1.98 17.08 -59.44
N VAL A 739 -1.46 16.47 -60.51
CA VAL A 739 -1.50 17.06 -61.86
C VAL A 739 -2.18 16.17 -62.89
N SER A 740 -2.95 16.79 -63.77
CA SER A 740 -3.76 16.12 -64.81
C SER A 740 -2.98 15.70 -66.06
N ALA A 741 -1.69 16.02 -66.15
CA ALA A 741 -0.80 15.64 -67.24
C ALA A 741 0.54 15.14 -66.70
N GLU A 742 1.25 14.31 -67.47
CA GLU A 742 2.51 13.72 -67.03
C GLU A 742 3.54 14.84 -66.74
N PRO A 743 4.05 14.93 -65.51
CA PRO A 743 5.07 15.91 -65.16
C PRO A 743 6.43 15.48 -65.69
N ASP A 744 7.20 16.44 -66.22
CA ASP A 744 8.57 16.27 -66.69
C ASP A 744 9.54 17.10 -65.84
N GLY A 745 10.83 16.79 -65.86
CA GLY A 745 11.86 17.54 -65.13
C GLY A 745 11.74 17.50 -63.60
N VAL A 746 11.01 16.53 -63.04
CA VAL A 746 10.90 16.31 -61.60
C VAL A 746 12.27 15.86 -61.05
N GLY A 747 12.77 16.52 -60.00
CA GLY A 747 14.06 16.16 -59.38
C GLY A 747 14.06 14.79 -58.69
N ASP A 748 15.26 14.22 -58.47
CA ASP A 748 15.45 12.87 -57.88
C ASP A 748 14.89 12.73 -56.44
N ASP A 749 14.68 13.83 -55.73
CA ASP A 749 14.15 13.85 -54.36
C ASP A 749 12.61 13.74 -54.30
N ALA A 750 11.93 13.66 -55.44
CA ALA A 750 10.49 13.48 -55.53
C ALA A 750 10.11 12.04 -55.90
N SER A 751 8.90 11.63 -55.52
CA SER A 751 8.25 10.44 -56.07
C SER A 751 7.03 10.82 -56.89
N VAL A 752 6.95 10.36 -58.15
CA VAL A 752 5.77 10.52 -59.01
C VAL A 752 5.00 9.20 -59.03
N VAL A 753 3.70 9.25 -58.69
CA VAL A 753 2.81 8.08 -58.75
C VAL A 753 1.62 8.41 -59.65
N ALA A 754 1.41 7.66 -60.73
CA ALA A 754 0.26 7.83 -61.60
C ALA A 754 -0.92 6.95 -61.12
N MET A 755 -2.08 7.56 -60.91
CA MET A 755 -3.33 6.86 -60.54
C MET A 755 -4.50 7.53 -61.25
N ASP A 756 -5.34 6.73 -61.93
CA ASP A 756 -6.60 7.17 -62.56
C ASP A 756 -6.50 8.45 -63.43
N ASP A 757 -5.52 8.48 -64.34
CA ASP A 757 -5.22 9.60 -65.27
C ASP A 757 -4.69 10.90 -64.60
N GLU A 758 -4.36 10.85 -63.30
CA GLU A 758 -3.68 11.91 -62.56
C GLU A 758 -2.28 11.46 -62.10
N TYR A 759 -1.39 12.42 -61.89
CA TYR A 759 -0.02 12.19 -61.44
C TYR A 759 0.19 12.90 -60.10
N PHE A 760 0.56 12.13 -59.08
CA PHE A 760 0.84 12.62 -57.74
C PHE A 760 2.34 12.83 -57.61
N VAL A 761 2.79 14.08 -57.64
CA VAL A 761 4.19 14.44 -57.41
C VAL A 761 4.37 14.73 -55.93
N LYS A 762 5.12 13.87 -55.24
CA LYS A 762 5.28 13.91 -53.78
C LYS A 762 6.70 14.23 -53.38
N TRP A 763 6.83 15.09 -52.39
CA TRP A 763 8.08 15.39 -51.70
C TRP A 763 7.84 15.38 -50.19
N THR A 764 8.87 15.03 -49.42
CA THR A 764 8.90 15.24 -47.97
C THR A 764 10.13 16.11 -47.62
N PRO A 765 10.15 17.40 -48.00
CA PRO A 765 11.25 18.28 -47.64
C PRO A 765 11.35 18.45 -46.12
N ALA A 766 12.55 18.27 -45.59
CA ALA A 766 12.91 18.69 -44.24
C ALA A 766 13.39 20.14 -44.30
N VAL A 767 12.56 21.08 -43.81
CA VAL A 767 12.87 22.51 -43.87
C VAL A 767 13.29 23.01 -42.49
N ALA A 768 14.54 23.44 -42.37
CA ALA A 768 15.07 24.04 -41.14
C ALA A 768 14.33 25.33 -40.78
N GLY A 769 14.43 25.77 -39.53
CA GLY A 769 13.80 27.01 -39.10
C GLY A 769 14.40 28.24 -39.81
N ASP A 770 13.53 29.16 -40.22
CA ASP A 770 13.85 30.35 -41.02
C ASP A 770 14.51 30.03 -42.39
N ASP A 771 14.29 28.83 -42.92
CA ASP A 771 14.82 28.37 -44.21
C ASP A 771 13.69 28.07 -45.21
N ALA A 772 14.06 27.85 -46.48
CA ALA A 772 13.11 27.53 -47.55
C ALA A 772 13.64 26.42 -48.46
N ALA A 773 12.73 25.60 -48.98
CA ALA A 773 12.98 24.62 -50.02
C ALA A 773 12.17 24.96 -51.27
N GLU A 774 12.79 24.87 -52.44
CA GLU A 774 12.12 25.00 -53.74
C GLU A 774 12.02 23.63 -54.41
N LEU A 775 10.81 23.26 -54.83
CA LEU A 775 10.49 22.02 -55.52
C LEU A 775 9.94 22.40 -56.90
N THR A 776 10.60 21.99 -57.97
CA THR A 776 10.24 22.39 -59.34
C THR A 776 9.98 21.20 -60.23
N TYR A 777 9.00 21.33 -61.12
CA TYR A 777 8.77 20.41 -62.23
C TYR A 777 8.15 21.16 -63.43
N SER A 778 8.08 20.51 -64.57
CA SER A 778 7.42 21.02 -65.79
C SER A 778 6.18 20.19 -66.11
N VAL A 779 5.13 20.81 -66.62
CA VAL A 779 3.89 20.16 -67.04
C VAL A 779 3.27 20.95 -68.20
N ASP A 780 2.35 20.34 -68.95
CA ASP A 780 1.62 21.06 -70.00
C ASP A 780 0.93 22.31 -69.43
N ALA A 781 0.97 23.41 -70.20
CA ALA A 781 0.46 24.71 -69.74
C ALA A 781 -1.05 24.70 -69.40
N ASP A 782 -1.81 23.81 -70.05
CA ASP A 782 -3.25 23.62 -69.83
C ASP A 782 -3.56 22.57 -68.72
N ALA A 783 -2.54 21.96 -68.10
CA ALA A 783 -2.77 20.97 -67.05
C ALA A 783 -3.36 21.64 -65.79
N ASP A 784 -4.35 21.01 -65.19
CA ASP A 784 -4.84 21.35 -63.85
C ASP A 784 -3.86 20.81 -62.78
N CYS A 785 -3.65 21.59 -61.71
CA CYS A 785 -2.86 21.23 -60.51
C CYS A 785 -3.71 21.41 -59.24
N GLU A 786 -3.69 20.45 -58.32
CA GLU A 786 -4.27 20.54 -56.98
C GLU A 786 -3.20 20.24 -55.92
N LEU A 787 -2.98 21.16 -55.00
CA LEU A 787 -1.95 21.05 -53.97
C LEU A 787 -2.54 20.48 -52.67
N SER A 788 -1.95 19.39 -52.17
CA SER A 788 -2.25 18.78 -50.87
C SER A 788 -1.02 18.77 -49.98
N VAL A 789 -1.14 19.27 -48.76
CA VAL A 789 -0.02 19.36 -47.80
C VAL A 789 -0.43 18.74 -46.46
N SER A 790 0.43 17.89 -45.90
CA SER A 790 0.24 17.23 -44.61
C SER A 790 1.56 17.08 -43.84
N GLY A 791 1.59 16.27 -42.78
CA GLY A 791 2.76 16.13 -41.87
C GLY A 791 2.90 17.25 -40.84
N VAL A 792 2.17 18.34 -41.03
CA VAL A 792 2.13 19.51 -40.14
C VAL A 792 0.70 19.73 -39.67
N ALA A 793 0.50 20.01 -38.38
CA ALA A 793 -0.84 20.33 -37.87
C ALA A 793 -1.43 21.53 -38.61
N ASP A 794 -2.70 21.46 -39.04
CA ASP A 794 -3.37 22.48 -39.85
C ASP A 794 -3.20 23.90 -39.32
N ALA A 795 -3.24 24.07 -37.99
CA ALA A 795 -3.05 25.37 -37.34
C ALA A 795 -1.63 25.97 -37.53
N ARG A 796 -0.65 25.18 -37.98
CA ARG A 796 0.73 25.60 -38.30
C ARG A 796 1.03 25.66 -39.79
N LEU A 797 0.05 25.39 -40.65
CA LEU A 797 0.23 25.34 -42.09
C LEU A 797 -0.48 26.53 -42.73
N THR A 798 0.11 27.09 -43.78
CA THR A 798 -0.52 28.10 -44.65
C THR A 798 -0.19 27.73 -46.08
N VAL A 799 -1.22 27.54 -46.89
CA VAL A 799 -1.07 27.21 -48.31
C VAL A 799 -1.53 28.41 -49.11
N SER A 800 -0.67 28.92 -50.00
CA SER A 800 -0.99 29.99 -50.94
C SER A 800 -0.91 29.46 -52.36
N GLU A 801 -1.95 29.70 -53.14
CA GLU A 801 -1.92 29.48 -54.58
C GLU A 801 -1.85 30.86 -55.23
N ALA A 802 -0.66 31.24 -55.74
CA ALA A 802 -0.55 32.46 -56.51
C ALA A 802 -1.19 32.19 -57.89
N ASP A 803 -2.43 32.61 -58.07
CA ASP A 803 -3.02 32.71 -59.41
C ASP A 803 -2.21 33.73 -60.22
N THR A 804 -1.53 33.25 -61.25
CA THR A 804 -0.77 34.03 -62.25
C THR A 804 -1.49 35.27 -62.76
#